data_AF-A0A507B5U3-F1
#
_entry.id   AF-A0A507B5U3-F1
#
_cell.length_a   1.000
_cell.length_b   1.000
_cell.length_c   1.000
_cell.angle_alpha   90.00
_cell.angle_beta   90.00
_cell.angle_gamma   90.00
#
_symmetry.space_group_name_H-M   'P 1'
#
loop_
_entity.id
_entity.type
_entity.pdbx_description
1 polymer ?
#
loop_
_entity_poly.entity_id
_entity_poly.type
_entity_poly.pdbx_seq_one_letter_code
_entity_poly.pdbx_strand_id
1 'polypeptide(L)'
;MTATRIDGTAIAKKIREGLHAQIQEAQKANPKFQPCLKIIQVADRSDSTTYVRMKLKAAQEAGISCDLIHLPESITEAELLDQIGQLNDDPSVHGILVQLPLPAHLSEYTVTSAVADEKDVDGFGTHNIGELAKRGGRPSFVPCTPKGVMVLLKEAGVDLRGKNAVVMGRSDIVGSPVSYLLKNADATVTVCHSRTTDLDVHLKNADVVVAAIGQPAFIRGEWLKPGVVVIDVGTNYIPDSTRKSGQRLVGDVDYESASQVASFITPVPGGVGPMTVAMLLQNVVDSTNQYFERQRNRHIIPSPIKLQVPVPSDIAVSRAQVPKQITRIAREIGIAGAEIEPYGAYKAKVHLSLLKRLEHRRNGRYVVVTGITPTPLGEGKSTTTMGLAQALGAHLGRLTFANVRQPSQGPTFGIKGGAAGGGYSQVIPMDEFNMHLTGDIHAITAANNLLAAAIETRMFHENTQKDGPLYRRLVPAKNGQRVFAPVMFRRLKKLGIDKTNPDDLTEDEIHRFARLDIDPETITWRRVLDVNDRHLRGITVGVAPTEKGQIRQTGFDISVASECMAILALSTDLADMRERLGRMVVATSRNGDPVTCDDIGAGGALTALMKDAIKPNLMQSLEGTPVFVHAGPFANISIGNSSILADKMALKLTGTEPDEDHSSKAGFVVTEAGFDFTMGGERFFNIKCRTSGLSPDVVVIVATVRALKVHGGGPPIAPGAPLSPVYKEENVDILRAGCVNLRKQIANAKSYGIPVVVAINKFATDTEAEIAVIREEAIAAGAEDAILANHWAEGGKGAVELAKGVIAASEKPKELKLLYKTEGNTVKERIEAIAREMYGAAAVELSPLAERKVETYTNQGFGHLPICIAKTQYSLSHDPELKGAPTGFTVPIRDVRMAAGAGYLYALAADIQTIPGLPTAPGYLNVDVDLETGEIDGLLGSTGFTFKLNQYIAVKKVRPGRDRNLANERTIFDILERHPPSPYIVRSLYRTEDAIFLEYATNGDPASLLREEQQRDESSRRVMGVTRRQPLERCFRWMKQLGAAAAWLEELGLAHCDIRPGNMLLYPAGHVKLADFDRTLKTGEDMLSGTEPFARLLGDEGGADRGTYGKAGCRTEQFAIGSVFYSLTRGYDPFEDQWWGRDHGPIRMQKLQRMEFPRIGHLGCDGVIWSCWHGRYKSIAELAADVAAVDGDAWRVTGEEDPLWIKARIHESETIAQSGMLEELMTC
;
A
#
# COMPACT_ATOMS: atom_id res chain seq x y z
N MET A 1 -30.52 -25.45 67.37
CA MET A 1 -29.35 -24.54 67.34
C MET A 1 -29.75 -23.37 66.47
N THR A 2 -29.60 -22.14 66.92
CA THR A 2 -29.94 -20.97 66.10
C THR A 2 -28.84 -20.76 65.06
N ALA A 3 -29.19 -20.68 63.79
CA ALA A 3 -28.26 -20.54 62.68
C ALA A 3 -27.40 -19.27 62.81
N THR A 4 -26.13 -19.36 62.44
CA THR A 4 -25.26 -18.20 62.28
C THR A 4 -25.65 -17.46 60.99
N ARG A 5 -25.97 -16.17 61.11
CA ARG A 5 -26.32 -15.33 59.97
C ARG A 5 -25.09 -15.04 59.12
N ILE A 6 -25.14 -15.37 57.83
CA ILE A 6 -24.13 -14.93 56.85
C ILE A 6 -24.51 -13.51 56.39
N ASP A 7 -23.85 -12.50 56.94
CA ASP A 7 -24.15 -11.10 56.63
C ASP A 7 -23.49 -10.65 55.32
N GLY A 8 -24.18 -10.90 54.21
CA GLY A 8 -23.72 -10.49 52.88
C GLY A 8 -23.60 -8.97 52.73
N THR A 9 -24.28 -8.16 53.53
CA THR A 9 -24.12 -6.70 53.51
C THR A 9 -22.75 -6.29 54.03
N ALA A 10 -22.32 -6.88 55.15
CA ALA A 10 -21.01 -6.64 55.73
C ALA A 10 -19.88 -7.14 54.81
N ILE A 11 -20.03 -8.33 54.24
CA ILE A 11 -19.05 -8.90 53.29
C ILE A 11 -18.98 -8.05 52.03
N ALA A 12 -20.11 -7.67 51.43
CA ALA A 12 -20.15 -6.81 50.25
C ALA A 12 -19.49 -5.45 50.51
N LYS A 13 -19.68 -4.87 51.70
CA LYS A 13 -19.02 -3.62 52.10
C LYS A 13 -17.50 -3.78 52.15
N LYS A 14 -16.99 -4.83 52.81
CA LYS A 14 -15.55 -5.14 52.86
C LYS A 14 -14.94 -5.29 51.47
N ILE A 15 -15.66 -5.93 50.54
CA ILE A 15 -15.23 -6.08 49.15
C ILE A 15 -15.15 -4.73 48.44
N ARG A 16 -16.16 -3.86 48.58
CA ARG A 16 -16.13 -2.52 47.98
C ARG A 16 -15.00 -1.64 48.53
N GLU A 17 -14.74 -1.71 49.84
CA GLU A 17 -13.60 -1.02 50.46
C GLU A 17 -12.26 -1.56 49.93
N GLY A 18 -12.15 -2.87 49.76
CA GLY A 18 -10.98 -3.50 49.13
C GLY A 18 -10.78 -3.08 47.68
N LEU A 19 -11.85 -3.04 46.88
CA LEU A 19 -11.83 -2.55 45.50
C LEU A 19 -11.39 -1.08 45.43
N HIS A 20 -11.92 -0.24 46.32
CA HIS A 20 -11.53 1.17 46.39
C HIS A 20 -10.03 1.32 46.65
N ALA A 21 -9.50 0.60 47.63
CA ALA A 21 -8.06 0.60 47.93
C ALA A 21 -7.23 0.06 46.74
N GLN A 22 -7.68 -0.99 46.07
CA GLN A 22 -7.01 -1.54 44.88
C GLN A 22 -6.96 -0.54 43.74
N ILE A 23 -8.08 0.15 43.45
CA ILE A 23 -8.16 1.17 42.40
C ILE A 23 -7.23 2.34 42.73
N GLN A 24 -7.24 2.84 43.97
CA GLN A 24 -6.34 3.90 44.40
C GLN A 24 -4.86 3.50 44.24
N GLU A 25 -4.50 2.26 44.56
CA GLU A 25 -3.13 1.78 44.38
C GLU A 25 -2.74 1.69 42.90
N ALA A 26 -3.62 1.14 42.05
CA ALA A 26 -3.39 1.10 40.61
C ALA A 26 -3.29 2.51 40.00
N GLN A 27 -4.05 3.48 40.51
CA GLN A 27 -4.02 4.89 40.07
C GLN A 27 -2.71 5.60 40.43
N LYS A 28 -2.04 5.20 41.52
CA LYS A 28 -0.70 5.73 41.85
C LYS A 28 0.33 5.34 40.79
N ALA A 29 0.24 4.11 40.27
CA ALA A 29 1.11 3.63 39.20
C ALA A 29 0.71 4.19 37.83
N ASN A 30 -0.59 4.19 37.53
CA ASN A 30 -1.15 4.72 36.29
C ASN A 30 -2.42 5.53 36.58
N PRO A 31 -2.37 6.88 36.58
CA PRO A 31 -3.52 7.73 36.86
C PRO A 31 -4.73 7.53 35.93
N LYS A 32 -4.53 6.88 34.76
CA LYS A 32 -5.61 6.56 33.83
C LYS A 32 -6.39 5.29 34.19
N PHE A 33 -5.93 4.52 35.18
CA PHE A 33 -6.65 3.36 35.67
C PHE A 33 -7.94 3.81 36.36
N GLN A 34 -9.03 3.91 35.59
CA GLN A 34 -10.34 4.32 36.09
C GLN A 34 -11.39 3.33 35.58
N PRO A 35 -11.77 2.33 36.40
CA PRO A 35 -12.85 1.44 36.04
C PRO A 35 -14.13 2.23 35.77
N CYS A 36 -14.84 1.84 34.71
CA CYS A 36 -16.05 2.51 34.25
C CYS A 36 -17.13 1.49 33.87
N LEU A 37 -18.32 1.65 34.44
CA LEU A 37 -19.50 0.86 34.20
C LEU A 37 -20.59 1.73 33.54
N LYS A 38 -21.19 1.23 32.46
CA LYS A 38 -22.38 1.84 31.86
C LYS A 38 -23.58 0.95 32.12
N ILE A 39 -24.62 1.51 32.74
CA ILE A 39 -25.88 0.81 32.98
C ILE A 39 -26.90 1.33 31.97
N ILE A 40 -27.47 0.45 31.16
CA ILE A 40 -28.55 0.78 30.22
C ILE A 40 -29.87 0.38 30.86
N GLN A 41 -30.78 1.34 31.02
CA GLN A 41 -32.14 1.10 31.51
C GLN A 41 -33.15 1.55 30.45
N VAL A 42 -34.05 0.64 30.06
CA VAL A 42 -35.17 0.94 29.16
C VAL A 42 -36.45 0.99 29.98
N ALA A 43 -37.18 2.10 29.89
CA ALA A 43 -38.42 2.37 30.64
C ALA A 43 -38.27 2.51 32.17
N ASP A 44 -39.33 3.03 32.79
CA ASP A 44 -39.40 3.32 34.23
C ASP A 44 -40.22 2.27 34.98
N ARG A 45 -39.55 1.21 35.45
CA ARG A 45 -40.11 0.29 36.44
C ARG A 45 -39.56 0.59 37.84
N SER A 46 -40.44 0.65 38.84
CA SER A 46 -40.10 1.06 40.21
C SER A 46 -39.12 0.12 40.92
N ASP A 47 -39.24 -1.19 40.69
CA ASP A 47 -38.36 -2.24 41.22
C ASP A 47 -36.95 -2.17 40.61
N SER A 48 -36.86 -1.98 39.29
CA SER A 48 -35.60 -1.80 38.55
C SER A 48 -34.84 -0.53 39.00
N THR A 49 -35.54 0.59 39.15
CA THR A 49 -34.95 1.88 39.53
C THR A 49 -34.30 1.86 40.93
N THR A 50 -34.87 1.12 41.89
CA THR A 50 -34.22 0.96 43.22
C THR A 50 -32.89 0.21 43.11
N TYR A 51 -32.84 -0.85 42.29
CA TYR A 51 -31.64 -1.67 42.12
C TYR A 51 -30.53 -0.90 41.38
N VAL A 52 -30.89 -0.10 40.37
CA VAL A 52 -29.97 0.80 39.67
C VAL A 52 -29.36 1.83 40.63
N ARG A 53 -30.17 2.45 41.51
CA ARG A 53 -29.67 3.39 42.53
C ARG A 53 -28.68 2.72 43.48
N MET A 54 -28.92 1.46 43.87
CA MET A 54 -27.98 0.70 44.69
C MET A 54 -26.65 0.47 43.97
N LYS A 55 -26.68 0.10 42.68
CA LYS A 55 -25.48 -0.09 41.85
C LYS A 55 -24.67 1.20 41.73
N LEU A 56 -25.33 2.33 41.44
CA LEU A 56 -24.69 3.65 41.35
C LEU A 56 -23.99 4.04 42.65
N LYS A 57 -24.69 3.90 43.79
CA LYS A 57 -24.11 4.20 45.11
C LYS A 57 -22.93 3.29 45.43
N ALA A 58 -23.07 1.98 45.17
CA ALA A 58 -22.01 1.00 45.41
C ALA A 58 -20.78 1.27 44.53
N ALA A 59 -20.97 1.64 43.27
CA ALA A 59 -19.88 2.01 42.37
C ALA A 59 -19.13 3.24 42.88
N GLN A 60 -19.86 4.27 43.33
CA GLN A 60 -19.27 5.45 43.95
C GLN A 60 -18.46 5.10 45.20
N GLU A 61 -18.99 4.26 46.10
CA GLU A 61 -18.26 3.76 47.28
C GLU A 61 -16.98 3.02 46.90
N ALA A 62 -17.00 2.24 45.81
CA ALA A 62 -15.85 1.49 45.31
C ALA A 62 -14.86 2.34 44.49
N GLY A 63 -15.15 3.61 44.19
CA GLY A 63 -14.31 4.45 43.33
C GLY A 63 -14.41 4.14 41.83
N ILE A 64 -15.52 3.53 41.39
CA ILE A 64 -15.80 3.16 40.00
C ILE A 64 -16.70 4.23 39.37
N SER A 65 -16.34 4.73 38.19
CA SER A 65 -17.19 5.62 37.41
C SER A 65 -18.40 4.83 36.92
N CYS A 66 -19.61 5.31 37.16
CA CYS A 66 -20.82 4.58 36.76
C CYS A 66 -21.89 5.56 36.28
N ASP A 67 -22.29 5.42 35.01
CA ASP A 67 -23.31 6.27 34.40
C ASP A 67 -24.54 5.44 34.01
N LEU A 68 -25.72 6.02 34.22
CA LEU A 68 -27.00 5.49 33.77
C LEU A 68 -27.36 6.09 32.42
N ILE A 69 -27.53 5.24 31.41
CA ILE A 69 -28.09 5.58 30.11
C ILE A 69 -29.57 5.18 30.17
N HIS A 70 -30.43 6.18 30.34
CA HIS A 70 -31.88 5.99 30.39
C HIS A 70 -32.48 6.18 29.01
N LEU A 71 -33.18 5.16 28.51
CA LEU A 71 -33.75 5.12 27.17
C LEU A 71 -35.27 4.99 27.25
N PRO A 72 -36.01 5.64 26.33
CA PRO A 72 -37.47 5.59 26.32
C PRO A 72 -37.96 4.17 26.03
N GLU A 73 -39.13 3.82 26.56
CA GLU A 73 -39.79 2.54 26.27
C GLU A 73 -40.01 2.33 24.76
N SER A 74 -40.18 3.40 23.99
CA SER A 74 -40.40 3.35 22.54
C SER A 74 -39.14 3.08 21.70
N ILE A 75 -37.95 2.93 22.30
CA ILE A 75 -36.72 2.66 21.54
C ILE A 75 -36.86 1.36 20.74
N THR A 76 -36.34 1.36 19.51
CA THR A 76 -36.29 0.15 18.69
C THR A 76 -35.13 -0.76 19.10
N GLU A 77 -35.24 -2.06 18.80
CA GLU A 77 -34.14 -3.00 19.05
C GLU A 77 -32.87 -2.60 18.31
N ALA A 78 -32.98 -2.13 17.06
CA ALA A 78 -31.84 -1.67 16.26
C ALA A 78 -31.10 -0.48 16.91
N GLU A 79 -31.83 0.55 17.36
CA GLU A 79 -31.23 1.71 18.03
C GLU A 79 -30.53 1.32 19.34
N LEU A 80 -31.11 0.39 20.11
CA LEU A 80 -30.51 -0.12 21.34
C LEU A 80 -29.22 -0.92 21.05
N LEU A 81 -29.23 -1.75 19.99
CA LEU A 81 -28.04 -2.49 19.56
C LEU A 81 -26.92 -1.55 19.09
N ASP A 82 -27.25 -0.47 18.37
CA ASP A 82 -26.28 0.55 17.96
C ASP A 82 -25.66 1.27 19.17
N GLN A 83 -26.46 1.58 20.20
CA GLN A 83 -25.96 2.14 21.45
C GLN A 83 -24.98 1.18 22.15
N ILE A 84 -25.33 -0.11 22.24
CA ILE A 84 -24.43 -1.14 22.81
C ILE A 84 -23.15 -1.26 21.98
N GLY A 85 -23.25 -1.23 20.64
CA GLY A 85 -22.10 -1.23 19.73
C GLY A 85 -21.12 -0.08 20.01
N GLN A 86 -21.64 1.15 20.17
CA GLN A 86 -20.81 2.31 20.51
C GLN A 86 -20.09 2.14 21.85
N LEU A 87 -20.76 1.59 22.86
CA LEU A 87 -20.15 1.32 24.16
C LEU A 87 -19.14 0.17 24.11
N ASN A 88 -19.38 -0.84 23.26
CA ASN A 88 -18.43 -1.93 23.02
C ASN A 88 -17.13 -1.40 22.42
N ASP A 89 -17.20 -0.42 21.53
CA ASP A 89 -16.04 0.19 20.90
C ASP A 89 -15.34 1.27 21.75
N ASP A 90 -15.99 1.79 22.80
CA ASP A 90 -15.41 2.83 23.66
C ASP A 90 -14.34 2.26 24.63
N PRO A 91 -13.05 2.59 24.47
CA PRO A 91 -11.97 2.07 25.32
C PRO A 91 -11.97 2.65 26.75
N SER A 92 -12.80 3.65 27.04
CA SER A 92 -12.99 4.18 28.40
C SER A 92 -14.04 3.38 29.20
N VAL A 93 -14.86 2.57 28.52
CA VAL A 93 -15.89 1.72 29.13
C VAL A 93 -15.32 0.32 29.36
N HIS A 94 -15.40 -0.17 30.59
CA HIS A 94 -14.84 -1.46 31.00
C HIS A 94 -15.94 -2.49 31.32
N GLY A 95 -17.15 -2.04 31.63
CA GLY A 95 -18.31 -2.90 31.81
C GLY A 95 -19.58 -2.29 31.25
N ILE A 96 -20.43 -3.12 30.67
CA ILE A 96 -21.77 -2.75 30.22
C ILE A 96 -22.76 -3.66 30.93
N LEU A 97 -23.81 -3.06 31.45
CA LEU A 97 -24.90 -3.77 32.12
C LEU A 97 -26.23 -3.36 31.51
N VAL A 98 -26.91 -4.29 30.85
CA VAL A 98 -28.29 -4.11 30.42
C VAL A 98 -29.20 -4.44 31.60
N GLN A 99 -29.93 -3.45 32.11
CA GLN A 99 -30.82 -3.64 33.26
C GLN A 99 -32.13 -4.30 32.82
N LEU A 100 -32.34 -5.52 33.29
CA LEU A 100 -33.54 -6.32 33.04
C LEU A 100 -34.66 -6.05 34.07
N PRO A 101 -35.93 -6.34 33.73
CA PRO A 101 -36.41 -6.86 32.44
C PRO A 101 -36.56 -5.77 31.37
N LEU A 102 -36.52 -6.16 30.09
CA LEU A 102 -36.79 -5.26 28.97
C LEU A 102 -38.30 -5.22 28.63
N PRO A 103 -38.79 -4.13 27.99
CA PRO A 103 -40.11 -4.12 27.36
C PRO A 103 -40.33 -5.30 26.41
N ALA A 104 -41.59 -5.76 26.31
CA ALA A 104 -41.93 -7.00 25.61
C ALA A 104 -41.63 -7.01 24.10
N HIS A 105 -41.45 -5.84 23.47
CA HIS A 105 -41.07 -5.74 22.06
C HIS A 105 -39.57 -5.89 21.79
N LEU A 106 -38.75 -5.99 22.84
CA LEU A 106 -37.30 -6.17 22.76
C LEU A 106 -36.92 -7.59 23.18
N SER A 107 -36.02 -8.22 22.42
CA SER A 107 -35.48 -9.53 22.78
C SER A 107 -34.37 -9.38 23.83
N GLU A 108 -34.63 -9.81 25.07
CA GLU A 108 -33.61 -9.86 26.13
C GLU A 108 -32.38 -10.67 25.68
N TYR A 109 -32.59 -11.78 24.96
CA TYR A 109 -31.51 -12.60 24.43
C TYR A 109 -30.65 -11.83 23.43
N THR A 110 -31.27 -11.18 22.44
CA THR A 110 -30.54 -10.45 21.40
C THR A 110 -29.75 -9.29 22.00
N VAL A 111 -30.37 -8.52 22.88
CA VAL A 111 -29.78 -7.32 23.49
C VAL A 111 -28.64 -7.68 24.44
N THR A 112 -28.82 -8.66 25.33
CA THR A 112 -27.75 -9.07 26.25
C THR A 112 -26.59 -9.76 25.53
N SER A 113 -26.87 -10.52 24.47
CA SER A 113 -25.82 -11.16 23.65
C SER A 113 -25.03 -10.18 22.78
N ALA A 114 -25.49 -8.93 22.64
CA ALA A 114 -24.78 -7.89 21.90
C ALA A 114 -23.66 -7.22 22.70
N VAL A 115 -23.62 -7.40 24.02
CA VAL A 115 -22.53 -6.89 24.86
C VAL A 115 -21.27 -7.71 24.56
N ALA A 116 -20.14 -7.04 24.28
CA ALA A 116 -18.88 -7.71 23.99
C ALA A 116 -18.42 -8.57 25.19
N ASP A 117 -17.86 -9.75 24.92
CA ASP A 117 -17.46 -10.71 25.96
C ASP A 117 -16.53 -10.09 27.02
N GLU A 118 -15.62 -9.21 26.62
CA GLU A 118 -14.71 -8.49 27.53
C GLU A 118 -15.36 -7.37 28.35
N LYS A 119 -16.61 -6.99 28.06
CA LYS A 119 -17.38 -5.96 28.78
C LYS A 119 -18.65 -6.52 29.42
N ASP A 120 -18.94 -7.80 29.22
CA ASP A 120 -20.03 -8.54 29.85
C ASP A 120 -19.71 -8.83 31.34
N VAL A 121 -19.73 -7.77 32.14
CA VAL A 121 -19.41 -7.85 33.56
C VAL A 121 -20.50 -8.52 34.39
N ASP A 122 -21.68 -8.78 33.81
CA ASP A 122 -22.73 -9.58 34.45
C ASP A 122 -22.54 -11.09 34.21
N GLY A 123 -21.74 -11.46 33.20
CA GLY A 123 -21.30 -12.82 32.92
C GLY A 123 -22.36 -13.69 32.23
N PHE A 124 -23.37 -13.08 31.60
CA PHE A 124 -24.49 -13.81 30.97
C PHE A 124 -24.26 -14.15 29.50
N GLY A 125 -23.21 -13.59 28.89
CA GLY A 125 -22.83 -13.85 27.52
C GLY A 125 -22.55 -15.32 27.26
N THR A 126 -22.84 -15.75 26.03
CA THR A 126 -22.69 -17.14 25.58
C THR A 126 -21.27 -17.68 25.81
N HIS A 127 -20.25 -16.83 25.65
CA HIS A 127 -18.86 -17.17 25.94
C HIS A 127 -18.63 -17.53 27.41
N ASN A 128 -19.02 -16.64 28.33
CA ASN A 128 -18.81 -16.82 29.78
C ASN A 128 -19.55 -18.05 30.31
N ILE A 129 -20.82 -18.23 29.93
CA ILE A 129 -21.60 -19.41 30.33
C ILE A 129 -21.03 -20.70 29.71
N GLY A 130 -20.64 -20.66 28.43
CA GLY A 130 -20.04 -21.79 27.73
C GLY A 130 -18.72 -22.24 28.37
N GLU A 131 -17.84 -21.30 28.71
CA GLU A 131 -16.59 -21.58 29.41
C GLU A 131 -16.83 -22.09 30.84
N LEU A 132 -17.81 -21.55 31.56
CA LEU A 132 -18.16 -22.03 32.90
C LEU A 132 -18.63 -23.50 32.91
N ALA A 133 -19.33 -23.94 31.85
CA ALA A 133 -19.84 -25.29 31.72
C ALA A 133 -18.76 -26.32 31.27
N LYS A 134 -17.68 -25.87 30.63
CA LYS A 134 -16.59 -26.74 30.17
C LYS A 134 -15.71 -27.22 31.34
N ARG A 135 -15.30 -28.49 31.30
CA ARG A 135 -14.30 -29.01 32.25
C ARG A 135 -12.95 -28.30 32.01
N GLY A 136 -12.52 -27.49 32.97
CA GLY A 136 -11.30 -26.69 32.88
C GLY A 136 -11.45 -25.41 32.04
N GLY A 137 -12.68 -25.02 31.69
CA GLY A 137 -12.95 -23.76 31.01
C GLY A 137 -12.62 -22.55 31.88
N ARG A 138 -12.40 -21.41 31.21
CA ARG A 138 -11.91 -20.17 31.85
C ARG A 138 -12.78 -18.99 31.41
N PRO A 139 -13.95 -18.79 32.02
CA PRO A 139 -14.79 -17.67 31.67
C PRO A 139 -14.06 -16.35 31.98
N SER A 140 -14.22 -15.35 31.10
CA SER A 140 -13.71 -14.00 31.35
C SER A 140 -14.31 -13.44 32.64
N PHE A 141 -15.61 -13.65 32.83
CA PHE A 141 -16.35 -13.26 34.03
C PHE A 141 -17.30 -14.36 34.48
N VAL A 142 -17.30 -14.64 35.79
CA VAL A 142 -18.29 -15.52 36.42
C VAL A 142 -19.54 -14.68 36.73
N PRO A 143 -20.76 -15.19 36.49
CA PRO A 143 -21.95 -14.39 36.73
C PRO A 143 -22.07 -13.93 38.19
N CYS A 144 -22.51 -12.68 38.37
CA CYS A 144 -22.35 -11.95 39.63
C CYS A 144 -22.99 -12.64 40.84
N THR A 145 -24.25 -13.06 40.70
CA THR A 145 -25.00 -13.71 41.77
C THR A 145 -24.40 -15.08 42.15
N PRO A 146 -24.13 -15.99 41.18
CA PRO A 146 -23.39 -17.22 41.45
C PRO A 146 -22.02 -17.01 42.10
N LYS A 147 -21.22 -16.05 41.62
CA LYS A 147 -19.93 -15.67 42.24
C LYS A 147 -20.12 -15.25 43.69
N GLY A 148 -21.17 -14.48 43.97
CA GLY A 148 -21.54 -14.04 45.32
C GLY A 148 -21.90 -15.20 46.25
N VAL A 149 -22.66 -16.19 45.78
CA VAL A 149 -22.98 -17.43 46.52
C VAL A 149 -21.70 -18.15 46.94
N MET A 150 -20.75 -18.34 46.02
CA MET A 150 -19.49 -19.02 46.31
C MET A 150 -18.64 -18.26 47.34
N VAL A 151 -18.61 -16.92 47.27
CA VAL A 151 -17.90 -16.08 48.26
C VAL A 151 -18.55 -16.18 49.63
N LEU A 152 -19.89 -16.17 49.72
CA LEU A 152 -20.62 -16.32 50.99
C LEU A 152 -20.33 -17.67 51.65
N LEU A 153 -20.33 -18.77 50.88
CA LEU A 153 -19.99 -20.10 51.37
C LEU A 153 -18.54 -20.16 51.88
N LYS A 154 -17.61 -19.53 51.16
CA LYS A 154 -16.20 -19.46 51.53
C LYS A 154 -15.98 -18.67 52.82
N GLU A 155 -16.59 -17.48 52.95
CA GLU A 155 -16.48 -16.65 54.17
C GLU A 155 -17.14 -17.31 55.38
N ALA A 156 -18.16 -18.15 55.16
CA ALA A 156 -18.77 -18.99 56.20
C ALA A 156 -17.92 -20.22 56.58
N GLY A 157 -16.78 -20.46 55.92
CA GLY A 157 -15.88 -21.57 56.22
C GLY A 157 -16.39 -22.95 55.76
N VAL A 158 -17.26 -22.99 54.75
CA VAL A 158 -17.88 -24.22 54.27
C VAL A 158 -16.96 -24.94 53.26
N ASP A 159 -16.49 -26.14 53.61
CA ASP A 159 -15.79 -27.03 52.67
C ASP A 159 -16.82 -27.82 51.85
N LEU A 160 -16.83 -27.58 50.53
CA LEU A 160 -17.80 -28.14 49.59
C LEU A 160 -17.42 -29.53 49.08
N ARG A 161 -16.17 -29.96 49.25
CA ARG A 161 -15.66 -31.21 48.66
C ARG A 161 -16.41 -32.41 49.21
N GLY A 162 -17.04 -33.18 48.32
CA GLY A 162 -17.84 -34.35 48.66
C GLY A 162 -19.18 -34.06 49.36
N LYS A 163 -19.57 -32.79 49.52
CA LYS A 163 -20.87 -32.41 50.08
C LYS A 163 -21.99 -32.56 49.06
N ASN A 164 -23.19 -32.88 49.54
CA ASN A 164 -24.40 -32.86 48.73
C ASN A 164 -24.99 -31.45 48.70
N ALA A 165 -24.90 -30.77 47.56
CA ALA A 165 -25.49 -29.46 47.36
C ALA A 165 -26.78 -29.56 46.53
N VAL A 166 -27.86 -28.94 47.01
CA VAL A 166 -29.13 -28.82 46.29
C VAL A 166 -29.32 -27.39 45.83
N VAL A 167 -29.48 -27.20 44.52
CA VAL A 167 -29.81 -25.90 43.92
C VAL A 167 -31.29 -25.90 43.56
N MET A 168 -32.08 -25.08 44.25
CA MET A 168 -33.52 -24.92 44.01
C MET A 168 -33.74 -23.79 43.02
N GLY A 169 -33.77 -24.11 41.73
CA GLY A 169 -33.88 -23.16 40.63
C GLY A 169 -33.04 -23.59 39.44
N ARG A 170 -33.56 -23.36 38.22
CA ARG A 170 -32.91 -23.74 36.96
C ARG A 170 -32.82 -22.60 35.94
N SER A 171 -32.85 -21.36 36.42
CA SER A 171 -32.69 -20.20 35.56
C SER A 171 -31.27 -20.15 35.00
N ASP A 172 -31.14 -19.59 33.80
CA ASP A 172 -29.84 -19.40 33.14
C ASP A 172 -29.00 -18.31 33.82
N ILE A 173 -29.63 -17.49 34.68
CA ILE A 173 -29.00 -16.37 35.39
C ILE A 173 -28.36 -16.80 36.73
N VAL A 174 -29.01 -17.72 37.47
CA VAL A 174 -28.56 -18.11 38.82
C VAL A 174 -28.46 -19.61 38.99
N GLY A 175 -29.55 -20.35 38.76
CA GLY A 175 -29.65 -21.76 39.11
C GLY A 175 -28.62 -22.62 38.39
N SER A 176 -28.62 -22.57 37.05
CA SER A 176 -27.69 -23.36 36.24
C SER A 176 -26.23 -22.95 36.50
N PRO A 177 -25.85 -21.65 36.49
CA PRO A 177 -24.47 -21.25 36.78
C PRO A 177 -23.95 -21.62 38.18
N VAL A 178 -24.76 -21.49 39.23
CA VAL A 178 -24.37 -21.92 40.59
C VAL A 178 -24.09 -23.42 40.61
N SER A 179 -24.89 -24.22 39.89
CA SER A 179 -24.69 -25.66 39.84
C SER A 179 -23.32 -26.04 39.24
N TYR A 180 -22.88 -25.31 38.21
CA TYR A 180 -21.55 -25.51 37.62
C TYR A 180 -20.43 -25.13 38.59
N LEU A 181 -20.56 -24.00 39.31
CA LEU A 181 -19.55 -23.57 40.29
C LEU A 181 -19.43 -24.52 41.47
N LEU A 182 -20.54 -25.01 42.01
CA LEU A 182 -20.55 -26.00 43.09
C LEU A 182 -19.93 -27.33 42.63
N LYS A 183 -20.24 -27.77 41.42
CA LYS A 183 -19.63 -28.96 40.81
C LYS A 183 -18.13 -28.78 40.61
N ASN A 184 -17.69 -27.60 40.16
CA ASN A 184 -16.27 -27.27 40.00
C ASN A 184 -15.53 -27.16 41.36
N ALA A 185 -16.27 -27.03 42.46
CA ALA A 185 -15.75 -27.09 43.83
C ALA A 185 -15.86 -28.49 44.47
N ASP A 186 -15.99 -29.54 43.64
CA ASP A 186 -16.11 -30.96 44.00
C ASP A 186 -17.33 -31.32 44.87
N ALA A 187 -18.41 -30.54 44.80
CA ALA A 187 -19.68 -30.92 45.41
C ALA A 187 -20.47 -31.88 44.50
N THR A 188 -21.23 -32.78 45.10
CA THR A 188 -22.28 -33.53 44.40
C THR A 188 -23.51 -32.63 44.30
N VAL A 189 -23.87 -32.21 43.09
CA VAL A 189 -24.93 -31.20 42.89
C VAL A 189 -26.21 -31.83 42.34
N THR A 190 -27.33 -31.57 43.02
CA THR A 190 -28.68 -31.86 42.52
C THR A 190 -29.40 -30.55 42.20
N VAL A 191 -29.90 -30.39 40.98
CA VAL A 191 -30.68 -29.21 40.58
C VAL A 191 -32.17 -29.57 40.59
N CYS A 192 -32.93 -28.85 41.39
CA CYS A 192 -34.37 -29.03 41.59
C CYS A 192 -35.14 -27.82 41.06
N HIS A 193 -36.42 -27.99 40.75
CA HIS A 193 -37.34 -26.93 40.36
C HIS A 193 -38.72 -27.14 41.00
N SER A 194 -39.64 -26.18 40.86
CA SER A 194 -40.98 -26.21 41.48
C SER A 194 -41.88 -27.40 41.09
N ARG A 195 -41.43 -28.24 40.16
CA ARG A 195 -42.14 -29.45 39.69
C ARG A 195 -41.34 -30.73 39.94
N THR A 196 -40.19 -30.65 40.62
CA THR A 196 -39.46 -31.83 41.06
C THR A 196 -40.31 -32.57 42.09
N THR A 197 -40.45 -33.88 41.96
CA THR A 197 -41.16 -34.73 42.95
C THR A 197 -40.26 -34.93 44.17
N ASP A 198 -40.86 -35.17 45.34
CA ASP A 198 -40.13 -35.47 46.58
C ASP A 198 -39.07 -34.41 46.96
N LEU A 199 -39.39 -33.14 46.74
CA LEU A 199 -38.50 -32.00 47.03
C LEU A 199 -37.98 -32.00 48.47
N ASP A 200 -38.82 -32.38 49.44
CA ASP A 200 -38.44 -32.45 50.84
C ASP A 200 -37.39 -33.55 51.09
N VAL A 201 -37.44 -34.67 50.37
CA VAL A 201 -36.44 -35.75 50.45
C VAL A 201 -35.08 -35.26 49.94
N HIS A 202 -35.07 -34.54 48.82
CA HIS A 202 -33.84 -33.95 48.29
C HIS A 202 -33.23 -32.93 49.27
N LEU A 203 -34.06 -32.04 49.81
CA LEU A 203 -33.63 -31.01 50.76
C LEU A 203 -33.18 -31.57 52.13
N LYS A 204 -33.78 -32.67 52.61
CA LYS A 204 -33.38 -33.38 53.85
C LYS A 204 -32.02 -34.07 53.74
N ASN A 205 -31.54 -34.33 52.52
CA ASN A 205 -30.23 -34.95 52.28
C ASN A 205 -29.14 -33.92 51.94
N ALA A 206 -29.50 -32.65 51.78
CA ALA A 206 -28.57 -31.59 51.40
C ALA A 206 -27.70 -31.14 52.59
N ASP A 207 -26.40 -31.00 52.35
CA ASP A 207 -25.47 -30.31 53.24
C ASP A 207 -25.45 -28.79 52.96
N VAL A 208 -25.74 -28.41 51.71
CA VAL A 208 -25.86 -27.02 51.27
C VAL A 208 -27.11 -26.87 50.40
N VAL A 209 -27.92 -25.85 50.66
CA VAL A 209 -29.10 -25.49 49.85
C VAL A 209 -28.92 -24.09 49.30
N VAL A 210 -28.99 -23.92 47.98
CA VAL A 210 -29.07 -22.61 47.33
C VAL A 210 -30.48 -22.41 46.79
N ALA A 211 -31.23 -21.46 47.35
CA ALA A 211 -32.62 -21.19 47.02
C ALA A 211 -32.74 -20.03 46.02
N ALA A 212 -33.14 -20.33 44.78
CA ALA A 212 -33.28 -19.37 43.68
C ALA A 212 -34.49 -19.74 42.79
N ILE A 213 -35.63 -20.05 43.41
CA ILE A 213 -36.86 -20.52 42.77
C ILE A 213 -37.82 -19.37 42.44
N GLY A 214 -37.64 -18.20 43.07
CA GLY A 214 -38.45 -17.00 42.83
C GLY A 214 -39.88 -17.11 43.38
N GLN A 215 -40.06 -17.81 44.51
CA GLN A 215 -41.35 -17.96 45.17
C GLN A 215 -41.19 -17.66 46.68
N PRO A 216 -41.94 -16.68 47.22
CA PRO A 216 -41.74 -16.21 48.59
C PRO A 216 -42.01 -17.33 49.62
N ALA A 217 -41.04 -17.57 50.51
CA ALA A 217 -41.14 -18.54 51.60
C ALA A 217 -41.60 -19.95 51.18
N PHE A 218 -41.18 -20.39 49.98
CA PHE A 218 -41.50 -21.70 49.43
C PHE A 218 -40.82 -22.84 50.21
N ILE A 219 -39.54 -22.67 50.55
CA ILE A 219 -38.77 -23.68 51.28
C ILE A 219 -38.99 -23.50 52.79
N ARG A 220 -39.51 -24.55 53.45
CA ARG A 220 -39.80 -24.57 54.89
C ARG A 220 -38.68 -25.23 55.68
N GLY A 221 -38.46 -24.79 56.93
CA GLY A 221 -37.42 -25.35 57.81
C GLY A 221 -37.54 -26.87 58.04
N GLU A 222 -38.76 -27.41 58.05
CA GLU A 222 -39.05 -28.84 58.21
C GLU A 222 -38.58 -29.73 57.02
N TRP A 223 -38.26 -29.12 55.87
CA TRP A 223 -37.70 -29.82 54.71
C TRP A 223 -36.18 -29.85 54.74
N LEU A 224 -35.54 -29.17 55.70
CA LEU A 224 -34.09 -29.00 55.75
C LEU A 224 -33.43 -29.99 56.71
N LYS A 225 -32.24 -30.46 56.34
CA LYS A 225 -31.38 -31.26 57.21
C LYS A 225 -30.90 -30.41 58.40
N PRO A 226 -30.94 -30.90 59.66
CA PRO A 226 -30.29 -30.23 60.78
C PRO A 226 -28.80 -29.97 60.50
N GLY A 227 -28.37 -28.71 60.64
CA GLY A 227 -27.00 -28.28 60.36
C GLY A 227 -26.70 -27.93 58.90
N VAL A 228 -27.70 -27.93 58.00
CA VAL A 228 -27.54 -27.49 56.60
C VAL A 228 -27.08 -26.04 56.50
N VAL A 229 -26.34 -25.70 55.46
CA VAL A 229 -26.04 -24.31 55.09
C VAL A 229 -27.07 -23.84 54.06
N VAL A 230 -27.74 -22.72 54.31
CA VAL A 230 -28.78 -22.18 53.42
C VAL A 230 -28.35 -20.83 52.84
N ILE A 231 -28.25 -20.76 51.51
CA ILE A 231 -28.07 -19.51 50.76
C ILE A 231 -29.37 -19.19 50.05
N ASP A 232 -30.12 -18.23 50.61
CA ASP A 232 -31.35 -17.69 50.04
C ASP A 232 -31.03 -16.55 49.06
N VAL A 233 -31.17 -16.85 47.77
CA VAL A 233 -30.95 -15.92 46.65
C VAL A 233 -32.24 -15.21 46.26
N GLY A 234 -33.40 -15.80 46.57
CA GLY A 234 -34.71 -15.28 46.19
C GLY A 234 -34.95 -13.87 46.70
N THR A 235 -35.58 -13.04 45.86
CA THR A 235 -36.01 -11.69 46.24
C THR A 235 -37.44 -11.46 45.78
N ASN A 236 -38.38 -11.48 46.72
CA ASN A 236 -39.81 -11.39 46.47
C ASN A 236 -40.42 -10.25 47.29
N TYR A 237 -41.29 -9.43 46.69
CA TYR A 237 -42.06 -8.43 47.41
C TYR A 237 -43.41 -9.00 47.82
N ILE A 238 -43.74 -8.91 49.10
CA ILE A 238 -45.06 -9.24 49.61
C ILE A 238 -45.70 -7.99 50.26
N PRO A 239 -47.04 -7.84 50.19
CA PRO A 239 -47.73 -6.74 50.86
C PRO A 239 -47.39 -6.66 52.35
N ASP A 240 -47.08 -5.46 52.84
CA ASP A 240 -46.82 -5.16 54.24
C ASP A 240 -47.18 -3.70 54.52
N SER A 241 -48.35 -3.52 55.13
CA SER A 241 -48.88 -2.20 55.50
C SER A 241 -48.04 -1.48 56.56
N THR A 242 -47.11 -2.18 57.24
CA THR A 242 -46.21 -1.56 58.23
C THR A 242 -45.01 -0.86 57.60
N ARG A 243 -44.74 -1.10 56.30
CA ARG A 243 -43.65 -0.46 55.55
C ARG A 243 -44.17 0.75 54.77
N LYS A 244 -43.35 1.80 54.69
CA LYS A 244 -43.67 3.01 53.90
C LYS A 244 -43.95 2.72 52.41
N SER A 245 -43.37 1.65 51.87
CA SER A 245 -43.59 1.17 50.50
C SER A 245 -44.88 0.35 50.32
N GLY A 246 -45.60 0.03 51.40
CA GLY A 246 -46.74 -0.90 51.39
C GLY A 246 -46.35 -2.36 51.14
N GLN A 247 -45.05 -2.66 51.05
CA GLN A 247 -44.49 -3.98 50.73
C GLN A 247 -43.20 -4.21 51.51
N ARG A 248 -42.94 -5.48 51.88
CA ARG A 248 -41.65 -5.95 52.43
C ARG A 248 -40.99 -6.95 51.49
N LEU A 249 -39.65 -6.96 51.50
CA LEU A 249 -38.86 -7.93 50.75
C LEU A 249 -38.65 -9.20 51.61
N VAL A 250 -38.89 -10.37 51.01
CA VAL A 250 -38.65 -11.70 51.61
C VAL A 250 -37.96 -12.61 50.61
N GLY A 251 -37.30 -13.66 51.12
CA GLY A 251 -36.60 -14.64 50.31
C GLY A 251 -37.46 -15.82 49.87
N ASP A 252 -36.84 -16.79 49.22
CA ASP A 252 -37.49 -18.05 48.84
C ASP A 252 -37.61 -19.02 50.01
N VAL A 253 -36.86 -18.78 51.09
CA VAL A 253 -36.85 -19.59 52.30
C VAL A 253 -37.65 -18.89 53.39
N ASP A 254 -38.46 -19.66 54.11
CA ASP A 254 -39.09 -19.21 55.33
C ASP A 254 -38.03 -19.05 56.45
N TYR A 255 -37.50 -17.83 56.55
CA TYR A 255 -36.33 -17.52 57.37
C TYR A 255 -36.48 -17.91 58.85
N GLU A 256 -37.67 -17.69 59.44
CA GLU A 256 -37.90 -18.01 60.85
C GLU A 256 -37.79 -19.52 61.11
N SER A 257 -38.47 -20.35 60.31
CA SER A 257 -38.42 -21.81 60.47
C SER A 257 -37.06 -22.39 60.08
N ALA A 258 -36.45 -21.91 59.00
CA ALA A 258 -35.15 -22.42 58.53
C ALA A 258 -33.99 -22.06 59.46
N SER A 259 -33.99 -20.87 60.08
CA SER A 259 -32.93 -20.42 61.00
C SER A 259 -32.85 -21.23 62.30
N GLN A 260 -33.87 -22.01 62.65
CA GLN A 260 -33.84 -22.91 63.81
C GLN A 260 -33.16 -24.26 63.50
N VAL A 261 -32.98 -24.59 62.22
CA VAL A 261 -32.50 -25.88 61.72
C VAL A 261 -31.11 -25.76 61.09
N ALA A 262 -30.87 -24.69 60.32
CA ALA A 262 -29.63 -24.47 59.60
C ALA A 262 -28.43 -24.18 60.53
N SER A 263 -27.23 -24.53 60.10
CA SER A 263 -25.99 -24.05 60.74
C SER A 263 -25.68 -22.62 60.33
N PHE A 264 -25.89 -22.29 59.06
CA PHE A 264 -25.73 -20.96 58.50
C PHE A 264 -26.90 -20.60 57.58
N ILE A 265 -27.30 -19.32 57.59
CA ILE A 265 -28.37 -18.82 56.71
C ILE A 265 -28.11 -17.37 56.27
N THR A 266 -28.38 -17.06 55.01
CA THR A 266 -28.36 -15.67 54.51
C THR A 266 -29.72 -14.97 54.72
N PRO A 267 -29.76 -13.69 55.14
CA PRO A 267 -31.00 -12.94 55.30
C PRO A 267 -31.50 -12.36 53.96
N VAL A 268 -32.81 -12.11 53.86
CA VAL A 268 -33.40 -11.34 52.75
C VAL A 268 -34.29 -10.23 53.33
N PRO A 269 -33.97 -8.94 53.14
CA PRO A 269 -32.77 -8.40 52.47
C PRO A 269 -31.49 -8.59 53.29
N GLY A 270 -30.33 -8.45 52.62
CA GLY A 270 -29.02 -8.30 53.28
C GLY A 270 -28.06 -9.47 53.10
N GLY A 271 -28.47 -10.53 52.40
CA GLY A 271 -27.69 -11.70 52.05
C GLY A 271 -27.09 -11.59 50.65
N VAL A 272 -27.67 -12.29 49.68
CA VAL A 272 -27.09 -12.45 48.33
C VAL A 272 -27.18 -11.17 47.48
N GLY A 273 -28.27 -10.40 47.55
CA GLY A 273 -28.44 -9.18 46.73
C GLY A 273 -27.27 -8.17 46.82
N PRO A 274 -26.83 -7.74 48.03
CA PRO A 274 -25.63 -6.92 48.18
C PRO A 274 -24.36 -7.54 47.58
N MET A 275 -24.22 -8.86 47.65
CA MET A 275 -23.09 -9.59 47.06
C MET A 275 -23.14 -9.58 45.53
N THR A 276 -24.31 -9.70 44.91
CA THR A 276 -24.47 -9.56 43.46
C THR A 276 -23.91 -8.22 42.98
N VAL A 277 -24.26 -7.11 43.65
CA VAL A 277 -23.72 -5.78 43.32
C VAL A 277 -22.21 -5.71 43.55
N ALA A 278 -21.69 -6.25 44.66
CA ALA A 278 -20.25 -6.25 44.91
C ALA A 278 -19.46 -7.06 43.87
N MET A 279 -20.00 -8.20 43.42
CA MET A 279 -19.37 -9.04 42.39
C MET A 279 -19.43 -8.41 41.00
N LEU A 280 -20.50 -7.68 40.68
CA LEU A 280 -20.56 -6.85 39.47
C LEU A 280 -19.40 -5.85 39.44
N LEU A 281 -19.21 -5.11 40.55
CA LEU A 281 -18.12 -4.13 40.66
C LEU A 281 -16.74 -4.81 40.61
N GLN A 282 -16.59 -5.98 41.22
CA GLN A 282 -15.37 -6.78 41.09
C GLN A 282 -15.10 -7.15 39.63
N ASN A 283 -16.11 -7.64 38.88
CA ASN A 283 -15.96 -7.98 37.47
C ASN A 283 -15.60 -6.75 36.62
N VAL A 284 -16.10 -5.55 36.95
CA VAL A 284 -15.68 -4.30 36.28
C VAL A 284 -14.20 -3.99 36.53
N VAL A 285 -13.72 -4.17 37.77
CA VAL A 285 -12.29 -3.99 38.09
C VAL A 285 -11.44 -5.07 37.41
N ASP A 286 -11.88 -6.32 37.41
CA ASP A 286 -11.23 -7.44 36.71
C ASP A 286 -11.13 -7.16 35.21
N SER A 287 -12.21 -6.67 34.58
CA SER A 287 -12.24 -6.24 33.17
C SER A 287 -11.25 -5.10 32.91
N THR A 288 -11.20 -4.11 33.79
CA THR A 288 -10.29 -2.98 33.68
C THR A 288 -8.83 -3.47 33.74
N ASN A 289 -8.50 -4.34 34.68
CA ASN A 289 -7.17 -4.97 34.78
C ASN A 289 -6.83 -5.72 33.48
N GLN A 290 -7.72 -6.58 33.00
CA GLN A 290 -7.54 -7.33 31.76
C GLN A 290 -7.35 -6.41 30.54
N TYR A 291 -8.07 -5.28 30.48
CA TYR A 291 -7.89 -4.28 29.42
C TYR A 291 -6.48 -3.68 29.45
N PHE A 292 -6.01 -3.17 30.60
CA PHE A 292 -4.67 -2.59 30.70
C PHE A 292 -3.56 -3.63 30.50
N GLU A 293 -3.75 -4.87 30.97
CA GLU A 293 -2.81 -5.97 30.69
C GLU A 293 -2.74 -6.30 29.19
N ARG A 294 -3.89 -6.38 28.50
CA ARG A 294 -3.93 -6.54 27.03
C ARG A 294 -3.21 -5.40 26.33
N GLN A 295 -3.38 -4.16 26.80
CA GLN A 295 -2.68 -2.99 26.24
C GLN A 295 -1.16 -3.04 26.47
N ARG A 296 -0.68 -3.60 27.58
CA ARG A 296 0.76 -3.79 27.83
C ARG A 296 1.35 -4.97 27.04
N ASN A 297 0.58 -6.05 26.85
CA ASN A 297 1.04 -7.30 26.24
C ASN A 297 0.80 -7.40 24.71
N ARG A 298 0.67 -6.25 24.03
CA ARG A 298 0.49 -6.20 22.58
C ARG A 298 1.72 -6.75 21.87
N HIS A 299 1.50 -7.65 20.93
CA HIS A 299 2.55 -8.25 20.12
C HIS A 299 1.95 -8.74 18.81
N ILE A 300 2.79 -8.81 17.79
CA ILE A 300 2.44 -9.41 16.50
C ILE A 300 2.67 -10.91 16.60
N ILE A 301 1.76 -11.71 16.08
CA ILE A 301 1.95 -13.16 15.96
C ILE A 301 2.52 -13.44 14.57
N PRO A 302 3.81 -13.77 14.38
CA PRO A 302 4.41 -13.82 13.05
C PRO A 302 3.72 -14.83 12.13
N SER A 303 3.52 -14.44 10.86
CA SER A 303 3.11 -15.38 9.81
C SER A 303 4.34 -16.16 9.33
N PRO A 304 4.30 -17.50 9.27
CA PRO A 304 5.41 -18.27 8.72
C PRO A 304 5.56 -17.99 7.22
N ILE A 305 6.80 -17.97 6.74
CA ILE A 305 7.14 -17.86 5.31
C ILE A 305 7.82 -19.14 4.84
N LYS A 306 7.56 -19.53 3.59
CA LYS A 306 8.20 -20.68 2.93
C LYS A 306 9.26 -20.18 1.94
N LEU A 307 10.51 -20.25 2.37
CA LEU A 307 11.65 -19.86 1.55
C LEU A 307 11.88 -20.87 0.41
N GLN A 308 12.25 -20.37 -0.76
CA GLN A 308 12.59 -21.15 -1.95
C GLN A 308 13.92 -20.66 -2.52
N VAL A 309 14.69 -21.58 -3.10
CA VAL A 309 15.97 -21.31 -3.76
C VAL A 309 15.96 -22.00 -5.13
N PRO A 310 16.17 -21.27 -6.23
CA PRO A 310 16.34 -19.81 -6.32
C PRO A 310 15.09 -19.05 -5.84
N VAL A 311 15.28 -17.80 -5.39
CA VAL A 311 14.17 -16.95 -4.92
C VAL A 311 13.22 -16.68 -6.10
N PRO A 312 11.90 -16.94 -5.96
CA PRO A 312 10.94 -16.67 -7.02
C PRO A 312 10.81 -15.17 -7.32
N SER A 313 10.06 -14.82 -8.36
CA SER A 313 9.74 -13.41 -8.63
C SER A 313 8.96 -12.78 -7.46
N ASP A 314 9.11 -11.47 -7.25
CA ASP A 314 8.48 -10.76 -6.14
C ASP A 314 6.96 -10.99 -6.09
N ILE A 315 6.28 -10.96 -7.24
CA ILE A 315 4.84 -11.22 -7.34
C ILE A 315 4.48 -12.67 -7.00
N ALA A 316 5.30 -13.65 -7.41
CA ALA A 316 5.07 -15.04 -7.07
C ALA A 316 5.23 -15.28 -5.55
N VAL A 317 6.23 -14.65 -4.92
CA VAL A 317 6.38 -14.68 -3.46
C VAL A 317 5.18 -14.02 -2.77
N SER A 318 4.70 -12.88 -3.28
CA SER A 318 3.53 -12.19 -2.73
C SER A 318 2.26 -13.05 -2.82
N ARG A 319 1.98 -13.66 -3.98
CA ARG A 319 0.78 -14.52 -4.20
C ARG A 319 0.84 -15.83 -3.41
N ALA A 320 2.03 -16.39 -3.21
CA ALA A 320 2.20 -17.62 -2.43
C ALA A 320 1.92 -17.44 -0.94
N GLN A 321 1.91 -16.20 -0.43
CA GLN A 321 1.66 -15.91 0.97
C GLN A 321 0.18 -15.54 1.20
N VAL A 322 -0.47 -16.24 2.14
CA VAL A 322 -1.83 -15.89 2.59
C VAL A 322 -1.73 -14.75 3.60
N PRO A 323 -2.21 -13.53 3.30
CA PRO A 323 -2.16 -12.42 4.24
C PRO A 323 -3.15 -12.63 5.40
N LYS A 324 -2.81 -12.12 6.58
CA LYS A 324 -3.78 -12.07 7.69
C LYS A 324 -4.90 -11.10 7.36
N GLN A 325 -6.11 -11.39 7.85
CA GLN A 325 -7.19 -10.40 7.89
C GLN A 325 -6.72 -9.13 8.60
N ILE A 326 -6.97 -7.97 8.01
CA ILE A 326 -6.43 -6.70 8.51
C ILE A 326 -6.94 -6.34 9.90
N THR A 327 -8.17 -6.76 10.22
CA THR A 327 -8.78 -6.62 11.55
C THR A 327 -8.07 -7.45 12.63
N ARG A 328 -7.44 -8.58 12.25
CA ARG A 328 -6.60 -9.37 13.15
C ARG A 328 -5.32 -8.62 13.49
N ILE A 329 -4.67 -8.02 12.49
CA ILE A 329 -3.46 -7.20 12.71
C ILE A 329 -3.80 -6.00 13.59
N ALA A 330 -4.90 -5.30 13.30
CA ALA A 330 -5.38 -4.18 14.10
C ALA A 330 -5.55 -4.55 15.59
N ARG A 331 -6.15 -5.71 15.87
CA ARG A 331 -6.30 -6.23 17.23
C ARG A 331 -4.94 -6.55 17.89
N GLU A 332 -4.04 -7.24 17.18
CA GLU A 332 -2.70 -7.61 17.67
C GLU A 332 -1.88 -6.37 18.11
N ILE A 333 -2.02 -5.25 17.38
CA ILE A 333 -1.25 -4.02 17.61
C ILE A 333 -1.96 -2.96 18.47
N GLY A 334 -3.23 -3.19 18.83
CA GLY A 334 -4.03 -2.33 19.72
C GLY A 334 -4.76 -1.16 19.06
N ILE A 335 -5.14 -1.30 17.79
CA ILE A 335 -6.11 -0.42 17.12
C ILE A 335 -7.53 -0.90 17.48
N ALA A 336 -8.40 0.01 17.90
CA ALA A 336 -9.78 -0.34 18.26
C ALA A 336 -10.64 -0.60 17.01
N GLY A 337 -11.74 -1.35 17.16
CA GLY A 337 -12.67 -1.67 16.07
C GLY A 337 -13.22 -0.42 15.38
N ALA A 338 -13.67 0.56 16.15
CA ALA A 338 -14.14 1.85 15.63
C ALA A 338 -13.05 2.75 15.02
N GLU A 339 -11.77 2.38 15.14
CA GLU A 339 -10.65 3.15 14.57
C GLU A 339 -10.14 2.56 13.25
N ILE A 340 -10.71 1.45 12.78
CA ILE A 340 -10.31 0.80 11.54
C ILE A 340 -11.46 0.78 10.53
N GLU A 341 -11.16 1.17 9.30
CA GLU A 341 -12.10 1.21 8.18
C GLU A 341 -11.60 0.24 7.08
N PRO A 342 -12.07 -1.01 7.04
CA PRO A 342 -11.57 -2.01 6.08
C PRO A 342 -11.87 -1.67 4.61
N TYR A 343 -10.88 -1.88 3.73
CA TYR A 343 -10.98 -1.78 2.28
C TYR A 343 -10.72 -3.16 1.66
N GLY A 344 -11.71 -4.04 1.78
CA GLY A 344 -11.52 -5.48 1.56
C GLY A 344 -10.90 -6.16 2.79
N ALA A 345 -10.32 -7.35 2.59
CA ALA A 345 -9.86 -8.21 3.67
C ALA A 345 -8.49 -7.81 4.26
N TYR A 346 -7.60 -7.25 3.44
CA TYR A 346 -6.16 -7.19 3.74
C TYR A 346 -5.57 -5.78 3.87
N LYS A 347 -6.41 -4.75 3.73
CA LYS A 347 -6.01 -3.34 3.89
C LYS A 347 -7.13 -2.53 4.54
N ALA A 348 -6.79 -1.47 5.25
CA ALA A 348 -7.75 -0.61 5.92
C ALA A 348 -7.23 0.81 6.12
N LYS A 349 -8.11 1.80 6.25
CA LYS A 349 -7.74 3.13 6.77
C LYS A 349 -7.80 3.13 8.29
N VAL A 350 -6.91 3.91 8.93
CA VAL A 350 -6.89 4.06 10.40
C VAL A 350 -7.27 5.48 10.79
N HIS A 351 -8.27 5.60 11.66
CA HIS A 351 -8.86 6.87 12.06
C HIS A 351 -7.91 7.69 12.97
N LEU A 352 -7.90 9.02 12.81
CA LEU A 352 -6.98 9.91 13.52
C LEU A 352 -7.30 10.08 15.02
N SER A 353 -8.49 9.66 15.47
CA SER A 353 -8.85 9.64 16.91
C SER A 353 -7.89 8.80 17.76
N LEU A 354 -7.21 7.84 17.13
CA LEU A 354 -6.15 7.04 17.74
C LEU A 354 -5.06 7.90 18.38
N LEU A 355 -4.66 9.00 17.74
CA LEU A 355 -3.64 9.90 18.29
C LEU A 355 -4.09 10.54 19.61
N LYS A 356 -5.36 10.96 19.69
CA LYS A 356 -5.94 11.51 20.91
C LYS A 356 -6.04 10.44 22.00
N ARG A 357 -6.51 9.24 21.66
CA ARG A 357 -6.61 8.12 22.61
C ARG A 357 -5.26 7.75 23.19
N LEU A 358 -4.22 7.70 22.35
CA LEU A 358 -2.87 7.27 22.72
C LEU A 358 -1.94 8.42 23.13
N GLU A 359 -2.43 9.67 23.27
CA GLU A 359 -1.61 10.85 23.56
C GLU A 359 -0.67 10.65 24.77
N HIS A 360 -1.19 10.03 25.82
CA HIS A 360 -0.48 9.66 27.05
C HIS A 360 0.75 8.76 26.89
N ARG A 361 0.88 7.99 25.80
CA ARG A 361 1.99 7.05 25.62
C ARG A 361 3.28 7.76 25.27
N ARG A 362 4.40 7.25 25.78
CA ARG A 362 5.73 7.62 25.28
C ARG A 362 5.90 7.01 23.90
N ASN A 363 6.37 7.80 22.93
CA ASN A 363 6.60 7.32 21.56
C ASN A 363 7.63 6.19 21.55
N GLY A 364 7.46 5.19 20.70
CA GLY A 364 8.51 4.19 20.44
C GLY A 364 9.75 4.79 19.75
N ARG A 365 10.69 3.93 19.38
CA ARG A 365 11.92 4.32 18.70
C ARG A 365 11.67 4.58 17.22
N TYR A 366 12.28 5.63 16.69
CA TYR A 366 12.06 6.07 15.32
C TYR A 366 13.31 5.89 14.47
N VAL A 367 13.24 5.09 13.41
CA VAL A 367 14.38 4.74 12.55
C VAL A 367 14.09 5.22 11.14
N VAL A 368 15.02 5.95 10.53
CA VAL A 368 14.94 6.37 9.13
C VAL A 368 15.94 5.61 8.29
N VAL A 369 15.45 4.90 7.26
CA VAL A 369 16.26 4.19 6.28
C VAL A 369 16.48 5.08 5.07
N THR A 370 17.73 5.24 4.69
CA THR A 370 18.19 5.93 3.48
C THR A 370 19.15 5.02 2.72
N GLY A 371 19.81 5.52 1.68
CA GLY A 371 20.80 4.77 0.92
C GLY A 371 21.98 5.63 0.53
N ILE A 372 22.98 4.97 -0.06
CA ILE A 372 23.96 5.65 -0.90
C ILE A 372 23.30 6.24 -2.15
N THR A 373 24.07 7.03 -2.90
CA THR A 373 23.59 7.63 -4.16
C THR A 373 23.11 6.54 -5.12
N PRO A 374 21.87 6.60 -5.62
CA PRO A 374 21.31 5.57 -6.50
C PRO A 374 22.16 5.26 -7.73
N THR A 375 22.23 3.98 -8.07
CA THR A 375 22.87 3.44 -9.27
C THR A 375 21.87 2.58 -10.07
N PRO A 376 22.13 2.30 -11.36
CA PRO A 376 21.27 1.42 -12.17
C PRO A 376 21.11 0.00 -11.62
N LEU A 377 22.06 -0.48 -10.80
CA LEU A 377 22.02 -1.83 -10.20
C LEU A 377 21.13 -1.91 -8.95
N GLY A 378 20.74 -0.76 -8.40
CA GLY A 378 19.88 -0.65 -7.23
C GLY A 378 20.54 -1.01 -5.91
N GLU A 379 20.03 -0.42 -4.84
CA GLU A 379 20.56 -0.60 -3.48
C GLU A 379 19.65 -1.48 -2.61
N GLY A 380 18.36 -1.60 -2.95
CA GLY A 380 17.39 -2.37 -2.16
C GLY A 380 16.90 -1.68 -0.89
N LYS A 381 16.84 -0.33 -0.86
CA LYS A 381 16.46 0.44 0.34
C LYS A 381 15.12 0.02 0.97
N SER A 382 14.06 -0.05 0.18
CA SER A 382 12.74 -0.45 0.69
C SER A 382 12.70 -1.92 1.12
N THR A 383 13.52 -2.77 0.49
CA THR A 383 13.74 -4.16 0.91
C THR A 383 14.36 -4.20 2.30
N THR A 384 15.33 -3.33 2.60
CA THR A 384 15.90 -3.19 3.95
C THR A 384 14.90 -2.63 4.94
N THR A 385 14.09 -1.64 4.57
CA THR A 385 12.98 -1.14 5.42
C THR A 385 12.07 -2.27 5.87
N MET A 386 11.66 -3.15 4.94
CA MET A 386 10.84 -4.32 5.22
C MET A 386 11.56 -5.38 6.03
N GLY A 387 12.76 -5.77 5.61
CA GLY A 387 13.56 -6.79 6.28
C GLY A 387 13.88 -6.41 7.72
N LEU A 388 14.24 -5.15 7.97
CA LEU A 388 14.50 -4.63 9.32
C LEU A 388 13.23 -4.62 10.17
N ALA A 389 12.10 -4.18 9.63
CA ALA A 389 10.83 -4.19 10.37
C ALA A 389 10.37 -5.61 10.72
N GLN A 390 10.53 -6.55 9.78
CA GLN A 390 10.28 -7.97 9.99
C GLN A 390 11.23 -8.57 11.04
N ALA A 391 12.52 -8.27 10.98
CA ALA A 391 13.49 -8.73 11.97
C ALA A 391 13.15 -8.24 13.39
N LEU A 392 12.88 -6.95 13.56
CA LEU A 392 12.50 -6.36 14.85
C LEU A 392 11.16 -6.93 15.37
N GLY A 393 10.16 -7.00 14.48
CA GLY A 393 8.80 -7.45 14.79
C GLY A 393 8.69 -8.95 15.01
N ALA A 394 8.92 -9.71 13.93
CA ALA A 394 8.64 -11.14 13.88
C ALA A 394 9.71 -12.00 14.54
N HIS A 395 10.97 -11.55 14.60
CA HIS A 395 12.08 -12.38 15.11
C HIS A 395 12.60 -11.93 16.48
N LEU A 396 12.53 -10.63 16.79
CA LEU A 396 12.99 -10.08 18.08
C LEU A 396 11.85 -9.69 19.04
N GLY A 397 10.59 -9.87 18.64
CA GLY A 397 9.42 -9.64 19.48
C GLY A 397 9.19 -8.18 19.89
N ARG A 398 9.80 -7.21 19.19
CA ARG A 398 9.58 -5.78 19.41
C ARG A 398 8.45 -5.31 18.52
N LEU A 399 7.36 -4.79 19.09
CA LEU A 399 6.24 -4.26 18.29
C LEU A 399 6.77 -3.24 17.26
N THR A 400 6.65 -3.53 15.98
CA THR A 400 7.32 -2.75 14.94
C THR A 400 6.39 -2.43 13.79
N PHE A 401 6.46 -1.20 13.30
CA PHE A 401 5.82 -0.76 12.06
C PHE A 401 6.87 -0.43 11.03
N ALA A 402 6.54 -0.70 9.78
CA ALA A 402 7.20 -0.03 8.68
C ALA A 402 6.28 1.03 8.07
N ASN A 403 6.84 2.18 7.73
CA ASN A 403 6.12 3.28 7.12
C ASN A 403 6.70 3.59 5.75
N VAL A 404 5.95 3.30 4.70
CA VAL A 404 6.39 3.45 3.31
C VAL A 404 5.47 4.38 2.53
N ARG A 405 5.97 4.84 1.38
CA ARG A 405 5.22 5.70 0.47
C ARG A 405 4.29 4.87 -0.40
N GLN A 406 3.13 5.42 -0.72
CA GLN A 406 2.31 4.89 -1.79
C GLN A 406 2.98 5.16 -3.15
N PRO A 407 3.14 4.13 -4.02
CA PRO A 407 3.65 4.34 -5.37
C PRO A 407 2.60 5.03 -6.25
N SER A 408 3.06 5.78 -7.24
CA SER A 408 2.20 6.29 -8.31
C SER A 408 1.82 5.15 -9.26
N GLN A 409 0.58 5.18 -9.75
CA GLN A 409 0.08 4.19 -10.71
C GLN A 409 0.69 4.38 -12.11
N GLY A 410 1.03 5.62 -12.50
CA GLY A 410 1.54 5.94 -13.83
C GLY A 410 2.79 5.11 -14.23
N PRO A 411 3.85 5.06 -13.40
CA PRO A 411 5.04 4.25 -13.65
C PRO A 411 4.79 2.75 -13.80
N THR A 412 3.79 2.20 -13.10
CA THR A 412 3.43 0.76 -13.14
C THR A 412 3.13 0.29 -14.56
N PHE A 413 2.46 1.13 -15.36
CA PHE A 413 2.14 0.84 -16.76
C PHE A 413 3.24 1.27 -17.75
N GLY A 414 4.31 1.89 -17.25
CA GLY A 414 5.42 2.43 -18.04
C GLY A 414 6.58 1.45 -18.13
N ILE A 415 7.56 1.59 -17.24
CA ILE A 415 8.82 0.83 -17.27
C ILE A 415 8.95 -0.08 -16.04
N LYS A 416 8.23 0.21 -14.94
CA LYS A 416 8.48 -0.41 -13.65
C LYS A 416 7.21 -0.51 -12.81
N GLY A 417 6.82 -1.74 -12.43
CA GLY A 417 5.91 -1.95 -11.30
C GLY A 417 6.62 -1.58 -9.98
N GLY A 418 5.93 -0.87 -9.09
CA GLY A 418 6.49 -0.40 -7.82
C GLY A 418 6.46 -1.47 -6.72
N ALA A 419 7.54 -2.22 -6.54
CA ALA A 419 7.67 -3.05 -5.33
C ALA A 419 8.01 -2.16 -4.11
N ALA A 420 7.23 -2.23 -3.03
CA ALA A 420 7.69 -1.81 -1.70
C ALA A 420 8.41 -2.96 -1.03
N GLY A 421 9.69 -3.10 -1.41
CA GLY A 421 10.54 -4.21 -1.01
C GLY A 421 10.90 -5.11 -2.17
N GLY A 422 11.28 -6.35 -1.87
CA GLY A 422 11.58 -7.39 -2.86
C GLY A 422 11.92 -8.72 -2.19
N GLY A 423 11.79 -9.82 -2.93
CA GLY A 423 11.99 -11.17 -2.44
C GLY A 423 11.07 -11.47 -1.25
N TYR A 424 11.65 -11.96 -0.16
CA TYR A 424 10.93 -12.28 1.08
C TYR A 424 10.78 -11.10 2.06
N SER A 425 11.10 -9.87 1.62
CA SER A 425 10.96 -8.65 2.40
C SER A 425 10.18 -7.58 1.63
N GLN A 426 8.84 -7.70 1.64
CA GLN A 426 7.95 -6.85 0.84
C GLN A 426 6.58 -6.66 1.52
N VAL A 427 5.89 -5.57 1.12
CA VAL A 427 4.48 -5.32 1.45
C VAL A 427 3.56 -6.20 0.59
N ILE A 428 2.52 -6.77 1.19
CA ILE A 428 1.54 -7.62 0.51
C ILE A 428 0.09 -7.22 0.86
N PRO A 429 -0.89 -7.47 -0.04
CA PRO A 429 -0.74 -7.94 -1.44
C PRO A 429 -0.14 -6.87 -2.37
N MET A 430 0.77 -7.28 -3.26
CA MET A 430 1.60 -6.34 -4.04
C MET A 430 0.87 -5.73 -5.25
N ASP A 431 -0.10 -6.44 -5.82
CA ASP A 431 -1.01 -5.95 -6.87
C ASP A 431 -1.88 -4.79 -6.36
N GLU A 432 -2.52 -4.95 -5.21
CA GLU A 432 -3.32 -3.90 -4.58
C GLU A 432 -2.46 -2.68 -4.20
N PHE A 433 -1.22 -2.91 -3.75
CA PHE A 433 -0.26 -1.88 -3.40
C PHE A 433 0.11 -0.97 -4.59
N ASN A 434 0.16 -1.53 -5.80
CA ASN A 434 0.60 -0.84 -7.03
C ASN A 434 -0.49 -0.14 -7.83
N MET A 435 -1.75 -0.39 -7.46
CA MET A 435 -2.91 0.08 -8.20
C MET A 435 -3.60 1.21 -7.42
N HIS A 436 -4.91 1.07 -7.16
CA HIS A 436 -5.70 2.14 -6.57
C HIS A 436 -5.51 2.25 -5.05
N LEU A 437 -5.00 1.21 -4.39
CA LEU A 437 -4.92 1.08 -2.94
C LEU A 437 -6.26 1.41 -2.25
N THR A 438 -6.39 2.63 -1.72
CA THR A 438 -7.59 3.17 -1.04
C THR A 438 -8.13 4.44 -1.68
N GLY A 439 -7.57 4.86 -2.83
CA GLY A 439 -8.01 6.04 -3.59
C GLY A 439 -7.37 7.38 -3.19
N ASP A 440 -6.30 7.38 -2.38
CA ASP A 440 -5.69 8.62 -1.87
C ASP A 440 -5.15 9.53 -2.99
N ILE A 441 -4.49 8.94 -3.99
CA ILE A 441 -3.98 9.67 -5.16
C ILE A 441 -5.14 10.19 -6.03
N HIS A 442 -6.26 9.47 -6.10
CA HIS A 442 -7.46 9.92 -6.81
C HIS A 442 -8.07 11.15 -6.12
N ALA A 443 -8.14 11.15 -4.79
CA ALA A 443 -8.59 12.31 -4.01
C ALA A 443 -7.69 13.54 -4.23
N ILE A 444 -6.37 13.34 -4.26
CA ILE A 444 -5.39 14.40 -4.59
C ILE A 444 -5.62 14.94 -6.00
N THR A 445 -5.80 14.05 -6.97
CA THR A 445 -6.06 14.41 -8.38
C THR A 445 -7.32 15.28 -8.49
N ALA A 446 -8.40 14.86 -7.84
CA ALA A 446 -9.66 15.60 -7.80
C ALA A 446 -9.49 16.98 -7.12
N ALA A 447 -8.85 17.04 -5.95
CA ALA A 447 -8.63 18.29 -5.22
C ALA A 447 -7.78 19.30 -6.02
N ASN A 448 -6.68 18.84 -6.62
CA ASN A 448 -5.81 19.68 -7.44
C ASN A 448 -6.55 20.23 -8.67
N ASN A 449 -7.29 19.37 -9.37
CA ASN A 449 -8.00 19.75 -10.59
C ASN A 449 -9.23 20.62 -10.31
N LEU A 450 -9.89 20.45 -9.16
CA LEU A 450 -10.93 21.38 -8.71
C LEU A 450 -10.36 22.78 -8.50
N LEU A 451 -9.19 22.91 -7.87
CA LEU A 451 -8.54 24.21 -7.71
C LEU A 451 -8.16 24.83 -9.06
N ALA A 452 -7.62 24.03 -9.99
CA ALA A 452 -7.32 24.50 -11.34
C ALA A 452 -8.57 25.04 -12.06
N ALA A 453 -9.70 24.34 -11.97
CA ALA A 453 -10.97 24.80 -12.50
C ALA A 453 -11.46 26.08 -11.81
N ALA A 454 -11.37 26.14 -10.47
CA ALA A 454 -11.81 27.30 -9.69
C ALA A 454 -11.01 28.57 -10.01
N ILE A 455 -9.70 28.47 -10.25
CA ILE A 455 -8.86 29.59 -10.70
C ILE A 455 -9.40 30.17 -12.00
N GLU A 456 -9.63 29.32 -13.00
CA GLU A 456 -10.08 29.74 -14.33
C GLU A 456 -11.51 30.31 -14.29
N THR A 457 -12.42 29.67 -13.55
CA THR A 457 -13.77 30.18 -13.31
C THR A 457 -13.76 31.54 -12.62
N ARG A 458 -12.88 31.72 -11.62
CA ARG A 458 -12.75 33.00 -10.91
C ARG A 458 -12.29 34.11 -11.86
N MET A 459 -11.23 33.87 -12.64
CA MET A 459 -10.75 34.82 -13.64
C MET A 459 -11.81 35.14 -14.70
N PHE A 460 -12.54 34.13 -15.18
CA PHE A 460 -13.60 34.33 -16.17
C PHE A 460 -14.70 35.26 -15.67
N HIS A 461 -15.18 35.06 -14.45
CA HIS A 461 -16.24 35.88 -13.89
C HIS A 461 -15.78 37.28 -13.51
N GLU A 462 -14.52 37.44 -13.08
CA GLU A 462 -13.92 38.76 -12.93
C GLU A 462 -13.88 39.48 -14.28
N ASN A 463 -13.31 38.87 -15.32
CA ASN A 463 -13.13 39.55 -16.62
C ASN A 463 -14.45 39.93 -17.33
N THR A 464 -15.56 39.26 -17.01
CA THR A 464 -16.83 39.42 -17.75
C THR A 464 -17.91 40.21 -17.01
N GLN A 465 -17.68 40.61 -15.76
CA GLN A 465 -18.69 41.26 -14.93
C GLN A 465 -18.19 42.56 -14.30
N LYS A 466 -19.11 43.48 -13.97
CA LYS A 466 -18.85 44.65 -13.12
C LYS A 466 -18.89 44.25 -11.65
N ASP A 467 -18.26 45.03 -10.77
CA ASP A 467 -18.02 44.68 -9.36
C ASP A 467 -19.30 44.43 -8.57
N GLY A 468 -20.26 45.37 -8.61
CA GLY A 468 -21.54 45.21 -7.91
C GLY A 468 -22.30 43.94 -8.30
N PRO A 469 -22.55 43.66 -9.60
CA PRO A 469 -23.14 42.40 -10.04
C PRO A 469 -22.35 41.15 -9.64
N LEU A 470 -21.01 41.17 -9.74
CA LEU A 470 -20.15 40.07 -9.34
C LEU A 470 -20.29 39.79 -7.85
N TYR A 471 -20.21 40.82 -7.01
CA TYR A 471 -20.40 40.74 -5.56
C TYR A 471 -21.75 40.15 -5.19
N ARG A 472 -22.83 40.63 -5.85
CA ARG A 472 -24.19 40.12 -5.60
C ARG A 472 -24.37 38.65 -5.96
N ARG A 473 -23.53 38.10 -6.87
CA ARG A 473 -23.50 36.67 -7.22
C ARG A 473 -22.59 35.86 -6.31
N LEU A 474 -21.48 36.44 -5.84
CA LEU A 474 -20.60 35.82 -4.84
C LEU A 474 -21.30 35.66 -3.50
N VAL A 475 -22.10 36.65 -3.09
CA VAL A 475 -22.82 36.66 -1.82
C VAL A 475 -24.32 36.83 -2.08
N PRO A 476 -25.01 35.83 -2.68
CA PRO A 476 -26.41 35.97 -3.09
C PRO A 476 -27.35 36.15 -1.88
N ALA A 477 -28.44 36.89 -2.07
CA ALA A 477 -29.46 37.02 -1.05
C ALA A 477 -30.33 35.74 -1.02
N LYS A 478 -30.50 35.15 0.16
CA LYS A 478 -31.44 34.04 0.42
C LYS A 478 -32.50 34.55 1.39
N ASN A 479 -33.78 34.44 1.02
CA ASN A 479 -34.89 35.01 1.80
C ASN A 479 -34.70 36.51 2.14
N GLY A 480 -34.14 37.28 1.20
CA GLY A 480 -33.90 38.71 1.36
C GLY A 480 -32.65 39.09 2.16
N GLN A 481 -31.89 38.14 2.71
CA GLN A 481 -30.68 38.41 3.50
C GLN A 481 -29.43 37.87 2.81
N ARG A 482 -28.35 38.65 2.82
CA ARG A 482 -27.01 38.22 2.40
C ARG A 482 -26.22 37.77 3.62
N VAL A 483 -25.49 36.67 3.47
CA VAL A 483 -24.60 36.16 4.53
C VAL A 483 -23.28 35.73 3.91
N PHE A 484 -22.17 36.17 4.50
CA PHE A 484 -20.84 35.70 4.08
C PHE A 484 -20.67 34.21 4.41
N ALA A 485 -20.11 33.45 3.46
CA ALA A 485 -19.69 32.09 3.73
C ALA A 485 -18.48 32.08 4.69
N PRO A 486 -18.28 31.05 5.52
CA PRO A 486 -17.19 31.00 6.50
C PRO A 486 -15.78 31.31 5.93
N VAL A 487 -15.49 30.88 4.70
CA VAL A 487 -14.21 31.14 4.03
C VAL A 487 -14.01 32.62 3.66
N MET A 488 -15.08 33.36 3.40
CA MET A 488 -15.03 34.77 3.00
C MET A 488 -14.50 35.67 4.12
N PHE A 489 -14.73 35.30 5.40
CA PHE A 489 -14.16 36.00 6.53
C PHE A 489 -12.62 35.96 6.54
N ARG A 490 -12.00 34.90 6.00
CA ARG A 490 -10.54 34.83 5.84
C ARG A 490 -10.04 35.87 4.85
N ARG A 491 -10.77 36.06 3.74
CA ARG A 491 -10.49 37.11 2.75
C ARG A 491 -10.67 38.50 3.33
N LEU A 492 -11.78 38.76 4.04
CA LEU A 492 -12.04 40.04 4.70
C LEU A 492 -10.93 40.39 5.70
N LYS A 493 -10.52 39.43 6.54
CA LYS A 493 -9.39 39.58 7.46
C LYS A 493 -8.09 39.93 6.73
N LYS A 494 -7.78 39.25 5.62
CA LYS A 494 -6.59 39.55 4.79
C LYS A 494 -6.63 40.97 4.22
N LEU A 495 -7.81 41.49 3.90
CA LEU A 495 -8.02 42.84 3.39
C LEU A 495 -8.09 43.92 4.48
N GLY A 496 -8.08 43.55 5.76
CA GLY A 496 -8.27 44.49 6.87
C GLY A 496 -9.70 45.03 6.96
N ILE A 497 -10.70 44.22 6.57
CA ILE A 497 -12.12 44.58 6.64
C ILE A 497 -12.76 43.80 7.80
N ASP A 498 -13.20 44.50 8.84
CA ASP A 498 -13.78 43.88 10.05
C ASP A 498 -15.31 43.75 10.00
N LYS A 499 -15.95 44.21 8.92
CA LYS A 499 -17.40 44.17 8.74
C LYS A 499 -17.88 42.74 8.53
N THR A 500 -18.93 42.34 9.25
CA THR A 500 -19.50 40.99 9.19
C THR A 500 -20.82 40.91 8.41
N ASN A 501 -21.49 42.04 8.18
CA ASN A 501 -22.71 42.11 7.38
C ASN A 501 -22.33 42.46 5.91
N PRO A 502 -22.69 41.62 4.92
CA PRO A 502 -22.41 41.90 3.51
C PRO A 502 -22.97 43.22 2.98
N ASP A 503 -24.06 43.73 3.54
CA ASP A 503 -24.69 44.96 3.04
C ASP A 503 -24.02 46.24 3.59
N ASP A 504 -23.08 46.11 4.52
CA ASP A 504 -22.35 47.25 5.12
C ASP A 504 -21.05 47.60 4.36
N LEU A 505 -20.64 46.80 3.36
CA LEU A 505 -19.42 47.05 2.61
C LEU A 505 -19.57 48.28 1.70
N THR A 506 -18.56 49.14 1.69
CA THR A 506 -18.47 50.27 0.76
C THR A 506 -18.18 49.77 -0.66
N GLU A 507 -18.34 50.63 -1.67
CA GLU A 507 -18.00 50.27 -3.05
C GLU A 507 -16.53 49.86 -3.22
N ASP A 508 -15.60 50.53 -2.52
CA ASP A 508 -14.17 50.16 -2.51
C ASP A 508 -13.92 48.80 -1.85
N GLU A 509 -14.55 48.55 -0.70
CA GLU A 509 -14.44 47.26 -0.01
C GLU A 509 -15.03 46.13 -0.85
N ILE A 510 -16.16 46.37 -1.53
CA ILE A 510 -16.77 45.45 -2.48
C ILE A 510 -15.81 45.15 -3.63
N HIS A 511 -15.19 46.18 -4.22
CA HIS A 511 -14.21 46.02 -5.29
C HIS A 511 -13.04 45.13 -4.83
N ARG A 512 -12.39 45.47 -3.72
CA ARG A 512 -11.24 44.73 -3.17
C ARG A 512 -11.57 43.30 -2.73
N PHE A 513 -12.79 43.06 -2.27
CA PHE A 513 -13.29 41.74 -1.90
C PHE A 513 -13.61 40.88 -3.13
N ALA A 514 -14.36 41.43 -4.08
CA ALA A 514 -14.83 40.71 -5.26
C ALA A 514 -13.71 40.45 -6.28
N ARG A 515 -12.68 41.30 -6.33
CA ARG A 515 -11.53 41.15 -7.24
C ARG A 515 -10.34 40.53 -6.54
N LEU A 516 -9.87 39.39 -7.05
CA LEU A 516 -8.53 38.90 -6.73
C LEU A 516 -7.49 39.53 -7.65
N ASP A 517 -7.91 39.95 -8.84
CA ASP A 517 -7.08 40.58 -9.86
C ASP A 517 -5.81 39.75 -10.16
N ILE A 518 -6.03 38.45 -10.39
CA ILE A 518 -4.98 37.48 -10.71
C ILE A 518 -4.24 37.94 -11.97
N ASP A 519 -2.92 38.04 -11.89
CA ASP A 519 -2.07 38.17 -13.06
C ASP A 519 -1.91 36.80 -13.75
N PRO A 520 -2.46 36.61 -14.97
CA PRO A 520 -2.42 35.32 -15.66
C PRO A 520 -1.00 34.77 -15.89
N GLU A 521 0.00 35.64 -16.02
CA GLU A 521 1.39 35.24 -16.30
C GLU A 521 2.09 34.65 -15.08
N THR A 522 1.55 34.90 -13.88
CA THR A 522 2.13 34.46 -12.60
C THR A 522 1.52 33.16 -12.07
N ILE A 523 0.51 32.61 -12.75
CA ILE A 523 -0.18 31.39 -12.31
C ILE A 523 0.79 30.21 -12.34
N THR A 524 1.11 29.69 -11.16
CA THR A 524 1.99 28.52 -10.99
C THR A 524 1.20 27.21 -11.02
N TRP A 525 -0.10 27.25 -10.77
CA TRP A 525 -0.94 26.06 -10.65
C TRP A 525 -1.20 25.37 -11.99
N ARG A 526 -0.87 24.08 -12.04
CA ARG A 526 -1.07 23.16 -13.17
C ARG A 526 -2.11 22.10 -12.79
N ARG A 527 -2.62 21.39 -13.80
CA ARG A 527 -3.49 20.23 -13.56
C ARG A 527 -2.64 18.98 -13.27
N VAL A 528 -3.27 17.91 -12.80
CA VAL A 528 -2.57 16.64 -12.57
C VAL A 528 -3.35 15.42 -13.03
N LEU A 529 -2.61 14.36 -13.36
CA LEU A 529 -3.11 13.05 -13.75
C LEU A 529 -2.10 11.97 -13.32
N ASP A 530 -2.56 10.86 -12.74
CA ASP A 530 -1.66 9.77 -12.31
C ASP A 530 -1.39 8.73 -13.41
N VAL A 531 -1.06 9.23 -14.60
CA VAL A 531 -0.72 8.44 -15.80
C VAL A 531 0.48 9.08 -16.48
N ASN A 532 1.37 8.26 -17.05
CA ASN A 532 2.52 8.75 -17.80
C ASN A 532 2.09 9.30 -19.18
N ASP A 533 1.69 10.57 -19.24
CA ASP A 533 1.27 11.23 -20.48
C ASP A 533 2.12 12.45 -20.84
N ARG A 534 3.06 12.25 -21.78
CA ARG A 534 3.96 13.32 -22.24
C ARG A 534 3.24 14.41 -23.04
N HIS A 535 2.09 14.14 -23.64
CA HIS A 535 1.39 15.11 -24.50
C HIS A 535 0.65 16.18 -23.69
N LEU A 536 0.46 15.96 -22.39
CA LEU A 536 -0.14 16.93 -21.48
C LEU A 536 0.88 17.88 -20.82
N ARG A 537 2.19 17.77 -21.13
CA ARG A 537 3.24 18.64 -20.59
C ARG A 537 2.99 20.13 -20.85
N GLY A 538 2.47 20.45 -22.03
CA GLY A 538 2.06 21.80 -22.42
C GLY A 538 0.76 21.74 -23.22
N ILE A 539 -0.24 22.50 -22.79
CA ILE A 539 -1.57 22.55 -23.41
C ILE A 539 -2.11 23.99 -23.42
N THR A 540 -3.08 24.24 -24.28
CA THR A 540 -3.90 25.46 -24.26
C THR A 540 -5.32 25.11 -23.83
N VAL A 541 -5.85 25.81 -22.82
CA VAL A 541 -7.24 25.67 -22.33
C VAL A 541 -8.09 26.89 -22.70
N GLY A 542 -9.42 26.77 -22.59
CA GLY A 542 -10.36 27.87 -22.88
C GLY A 542 -10.60 28.13 -24.37
N VAL A 543 -10.36 27.14 -25.24
CA VAL A 543 -10.45 27.29 -26.70
C VAL A 543 -11.88 27.20 -27.25
N ALA A 544 -12.85 26.77 -26.43
CA ALA A 544 -14.24 26.66 -26.85
C ALA A 544 -14.87 28.04 -27.11
N PRO A 545 -15.88 28.16 -28.00
CA PRO A 545 -16.48 29.45 -28.33
C PRO A 545 -17.11 30.18 -27.14
N THR A 546 -17.55 29.46 -26.11
CA THR A 546 -18.13 29.99 -24.87
C THR A 546 -17.11 30.73 -23.99
N GLU A 547 -15.83 30.36 -24.08
CA GLU A 547 -14.70 30.95 -23.35
C GLU A 547 -13.82 31.84 -24.26
N LYS A 548 -14.34 32.21 -25.44
CA LYS A 548 -13.60 32.92 -26.49
C LYS A 548 -12.87 34.16 -25.95
N GLY A 549 -11.59 34.26 -26.27
CA GLY A 549 -10.71 35.36 -25.84
C GLY A 549 -10.10 35.17 -24.44
N GLN A 550 -10.42 34.09 -23.73
CA GLN A 550 -9.88 33.79 -22.40
C GLN A 550 -9.08 32.48 -22.40
N ILE A 551 -8.12 32.41 -23.31
CA ILE A 551 -7.22 31.25 -23.44
C ILE A 551 -6.08 31.31 -22.41
N ARG A 552 -5.58 30.15 -21.99
CA ARG A 552 -4.40 30.05 -21.11
C ARG A 552 -3.47 28.93 -21.54
N GLN A 553 -2.17 29.21 -21.57
CA GLN A 553 -1.14 28.18 -21.68
C GLN A 553 -0.87 27.56 -20.29
N THR A 554 -0.92 26.23 -20.21
CA THR A 554 -0.72 25.49 -18.96
C THR A 554 -0.23 24.07 -19.26
N GLY A 555 -0.36 23.12 -18.34
CA GLY A 555 -0.08 21.72 -18.55
C GLY A 555 -0.48 20.85 -17.36
N PHE A 556 -0.09 19.59 -17.45
CA PHE A 556 -0.28 18.59 -16.40
C PHE A 556 1.06 18.17 -15.79
N ASP A 557 1.02 17.84 -14.51
CA ASP A 557 2.05 17.10 -13.81
C ASP A 557 1.49 15.73 -13.36
N ILE A 558 2.35 14.78 -12.97
CA ILE A 558 1.84 13.55 -12.38
C ILE A 558 1.21 13.84 -11.00
N SER A 559 0.15 13.14 -10.60
CA SER A 559 -0.59 13.49 -9.36
C SER A 559 0.27 13.53 -8.10
N VAL A 560 1.29 12.68 -8.01
CA VAL A 560 2.24 12.65 -6.89
C VAL A 560 3.23 13.84 -6.87
N ALA A 561 3.24 14.68 -7.92
CA ALA A 561 3.95 15.96 -7.97
C ALA A 561 3.14 17.13 -7.41
N SER A 562 1.83 16.95 -7.18
CA SER A 562 0.95 18.00 -6.66
C SER A 562 1.40 18.51 -5.29
N GLU A 563 1.23 19.81 -5.03
CA GLU A 563 1.40 20.36 -3.69
C GLU A 563 0.41 19.73 -2.69
N CYS A 564 -0.80 19.32 -3.13
CA CYS A 564 -1.74 18.58 -2.29
C CYS A 564 -1.13 17.27 -1.75
N MET A 565 -0.27 16.59 -2.54
CA MET A 565 0.45 15.40 -2.08
C MET A 565 1.49 15.74 -1.00
N ALA A 566 2.22 16.84 -1.19
CA ALA A 566 3.18 17.32 -0.18
C ALA A 566 2.49 17.76 1.12
N ILE A 567 1.32 18.41 1.02
CA ILE A 567 0.47 18.75 2.16
C ILE A 567 0.01 17.48 2.88
N LEU A 568 -0.50 16.49 2.17
CA LEU A 568 -0.90 15.21 2.77
C LEU A 568 0.27 14.56 3.54
N ALA A 569 1.49 14.63 3.00
CA ALA A 569 2.67 14.10 3.65
C ALA A 569 3.09 14.90 4.90
N LEU A 570 2.85 16.21 4.94
CA LEU A 570 3.32 17.11 6.00
C LEU A 570 2.25 17.54 7.02
N SER A 571 0.99 17.16 6.81
CA SER A 571 -0.09 17.47 7.75
C SER A 571 0.05 16.72 9.07
N THR A 572 -0.28 17.39 10.18
CA THR A 572 -0.28 16.80 11.53
C THR A 572 -1.64 16.36 12.02
N ASP A 573 -2.72 16.88 11.43
CA ASP A 573 -4.12 16.56 11.68
C ASP A 573 -5.00 17.18 10.58
N LEU A 574 -6.32 17.00 10.66
CA LEU A 574 -7.28 17.51 9.67
C LEU A 574 -7.37 19.05 9.67
N ALA A 575 -7.23 19.70 10.82
CA ALA A 575 -7.29 21.16 10.92
C ALA A 575 -6.04 21.78 10.27
N ASP A 576 -4.86 21.20 10.52
CA ASP A 576 -3.61 21.58 9.86
C ASP A 576 -3.69 21.35 8.33
N MET A 577 -4.21 20.21 7.87
CA MET A 577 -4.42 19.98 6.43
C MET A 577 -5.33 21.04 5.79
N ARG A 578 -6.46 21.38 6.44
CA ARG A 578 -7.36 22.43 5.97
C ARG A 578 -6.66 23.79 5.86
N GLU A 579 -5.86 24.12 6.85
CA GLU A 579 -5.14 25.39 6.89
C GLU A 579 -4.08 25.44 5.78
N ARG A 580 -3.30 24.37 5.60
CA ARG A 580 -2.29 24.24 4.55
C ARG A 580 -2.90 24.32 3.15
N LEU A 581 -3.99 23.60 2.89
CA LEU A 581 -4.72 23.68 1.62
C LEU A 581 -5.19 25.11 1.34
N GLY A 582 -5.69 25.81 2.36
CA GLY A 582 -6.12 27.21 2.24
C GLY A 582 -4.98 28.19 1.92
N ARG A 583 -3.77 27.93 2.45
CA ARG A 583 -2.57 28.76 2.29
C ARG A 583 -1.82 28.57 0.98
N MET A 584 -2.15 27.54 0.18
CA MET A 584 -1.52 27.33 -1.13
C MET A 584 -1.63 28.60 -1.98
N VAL A 585 -0.51 29.08 -2.50
CA VAL A 585 -0.42 30.26 -3.36
C VAL A 585 -0.44 29.80 -4.80
N VAL A 586 -1.44 30.25 -5.57
CA VAL A 586 -1.68 29.79 -6.93
C VAL A 586 -1.22 30.78 -8.00
N ALA A 587 -1.10 32.06 -7.63
CA ALA A 587 -0.69 33.16 -8.49
C ALA A 587 -0.33 34.40 -7.66
N THR A 588 0.15 35.44 -8.33
CA THR A 588 0.29 36.80 -7.79
C THR A 588 -0.80 37.69 -8.41
N SER A 589 -1.32 38.67 -7.65
CA SER A 589 -2.22 39.69 -8.19
C SER A 589 -1.43 40.71 -9.01
N ARG A 590 -2.09 41.54 -9.81
CA ARG A 590 -1.40 42.63 -10.54
C ARG A 590 -0.74 43.66 -9.61
N ASN A 591 -1.14 43.71 -8.35
CA ASN A 591 -0.56 44.56 -7.31
C ASN A 591 0.63 43.91 -6.59
N GLY A 592 1.00 42.66 -6.93
CA GLY A 592 2.11 41.94 -6.32
C GLY A 592 1.73 41.07 -5.10
N ASP A 593 0.47 41.07 -4.69
CA ASP A 593 0.00 40.28 -3.54
C ASP A 593 -0.13 38.79 -3.89
N PRO A 594 0.18 37.86 -2.97
CA PRO A 594 -0.05 36.45 -3.21
C PRO A 594 -1.55 36.14 -3.23
N VAL A 595 -2.04 35.39 -4.22
CA VAL A 595 -3.43 34.90 -4.29
C VAL A 595 -3.47 33.45 -3.81
N THR A 596 -4.28 33.18 -2.78
CA THR A 596 -4.33 31.86 -2.14
C THR A 596 -5.56 31.03 -2.55
N CYS A 597 -5.54 29.73 -2.23
CA CYS A 597 -6.69 28.86 -2.38
C CYS A 597 -7.91 29.33 -1.56
N ASP A 598 -7.71 29.92 -0.38
CA ASP A 598 -8.80 30.50 0.41
C ASP A 598 -9.29 31.84 -0.14
N ASP A 599 -8.46 32.64 -0.83
CA ASP A 599 -8.94 33.83 -1.56
C ASP A 599 -9.94 33.43 -2.68
N ILE A 600 -9.70 32.29 -3.33
CA ILE A 600 -10.63 31.68 -4.30
C ILE A 600 -11.87 31.10 -3.63
N GLY A 601 -11.77 30.71 -2.35
CA GLY A 601 -12.85 30.09 -1.58
C GLY A 601 -12.85 28.56 -1.61
N ALA A 602 -11.79 27.93 -2.11
CA ALA A 602 -11.79 26.49 -2.40
C ALA A 602 -11.23 25.61 -1.27
N GLY A 603 -10.48 26.15 -0.29
CA GLY A 603 -9.75 25.34 0.70
C GLY A 603 -10.62 24.36 1.50
N GLY A 604 -11.88 24.73 1.79
CA GLY A 604 -12.85 23.85 2.44
C GLY A 604 -13.29 22.68 1.55
N ALA A 605 -13.53 22.93 0.26
CA ALA A 605 -13.93 21.90 -0.69
C ALA A 605 -12.79 20.91 -0.96
N LEU A 606 -11.55 21.40 -1.06
CA LEU A 606 -10.36 20.55 -1.19
C LEU A 606 -10.19 19.64 0.03
N THR A 607 -10.41 20.19 1.23
CA THR A 607 -10.37 19.40 2.48
C THR A 607 -11.45 18.32 2.50
N ALA A 608 -12.66 18.62 2.02
CA ALA A 608 -13.73 17.64 1.93
C ALA A 608 -13.36 16.47 1.00
N LEU A 609 -12.74 16.76 -0.16
CA LEU A 609 -12.25 15.72 -1.09
C LEU A 609 -11.13 14.86 -0.48
N MET A 610 -10.31 15.43 0.40
CA MET A 610 -9.17 14.75 1.02
C MET A 610 -9.46 14.18 2.42
N LYS A 611 -10.71 14.27 2.92
CA LYS A 611 -11.08 13.92 4.31
C LYS A 611 -10.74 12.46 4.67
N ASP A 612 -10.89 11.53 3.73
CA ASP A 612 -10.52 10.13 3.98
C ASP A 612 -9.07 9.84 3.57
N ALA A 613 -8.56 10.56 2.57
CA ALA A 613 -7.17 10.44 2.13
C ALA A 613 -6.16 10.85 3.20
N ILE A 614 -6.53 11.61 4.24
CA ILE A 614 -5.63 11.96 5.37
C ILE A 614 -5.35 10.78 6.32
N LYS A 615 -6.19 9.73 6.29
CA LYS A 615 -6.07 8.56 7.17
C LYS A 615 -5.05 7.56 6.59
N PRO A 616 -3.98 7.19 7.32
CA PRO A 616 -3.00 6.20 6.86
C PRO A 616 -3.60 4.83 6.54
N ASN A 617 -3.05 4.16 5.53
CA ASN A 617 -3.50 2.83 5.10
C ASN A 617 -2.67 1.75 5.79
N LEU A 618 -3.31 0.90 6.60
CA LEU A 618 -2.72 -0.27 7.22
C LEU A 618 -2.73 -1.45 6.23
N MET A 619 -1.55 -2.04 6.04
CA MET A 619 -1.29 -3.29 5.31
C MET A 619 -0.31 -4.15 6.14
N GLN A 620 0.34 -5.13 5.50
CA GLN A 620 1.28 -6.03 6.17
C GLN A 620 2.45 -6.46 5.28
N SER A 621 3.52 -6.91 5.92
CA SER A 621 4.60 -7.67 5.25
C SER A 621 4.26 -9.16 5.15
N LEU A 622 5.11 -9.94 4.47
CA LEU A 622 4.98 -11.40 4.37
C LEU A 622 4.90 -12.11 5.73
N GLU A 623 5.62 -11.64 6.74
CA GLU A 623 5.61 -12.21 8.11
C GLU A 623 4.54 -11.58 9.03
N GLY A 624 3.63 -10.77 8.47
CA GLY A 624 2.51 -10.18 9.21
C GLY A 624 2.89 -8.97 10.08
N THR A 625 4.08 -8.40 9.91
CA THR A 625 4.45 -7.10 10.50
C THR A 625 3.59 -5.99 9.88
N PRO A 626 2.98 -5.09 10.67
CA PRO A 626 2.12 -4.03 10.18
C PRO A 626 2.91 -2.99 9.35
N VAL A 627 2.28 -2.53 8.28
CA VAL A 627 2.87 -1.51 7.39
C VAL A 627 1.88 -0.37 7.22
N PHE A 628 2.28 0.87 7.47
CA PHE A 628 1.54 2.02 6.97
C PHE A 628 2.05 2.42 5.58
N VAL A 629 1.13 2.48 4.64
CA VAL A 629 1.35 2.97 3.27
C VAL A 629 0.60 4.29 3.13
N HIS A 630 1.30 5.42 3.10
CA HIS A 630 0.60 6.70 3.10
C HIS A 630 1.42 7.87 2.57
N ALA A 631 0.78 8.67 1.70
CA ALA A 631 1.40 9.69 0.87
C ALA A 631 2.55 9.15 -0.01
N GLY A 632 2.88 9.87 -1.08
CA GLY A 632 3.93 9.46 -1.99
C GLY A 632 4.53 10.63 -2.78
N PRO A 633 4.91 11.76 -2.16
CA PRO A 633 5.47 12.89 -2.88
C PRO A 633 6.74 12.48 -3.65
N PHE A 634 6.88 12.97 -4.87
CA PHE A 634 8.06 12.72 -5.70
C PHE A 634 9.33 13.22 -5.01
N ALA A 635 10.30 12.33 -4.79
CA ALA A 635 11.57 12.66 -4.16
C ALA A 635 12.49 13.53 -5.04
N ASN A 636 12.16 13.75 -6.32
CA ASN A 636 12.95 14.64 -7.18
C ASN A 636 12.63 16.11 -6.92
N ILE A 637 11.33 16.41 -6.76
CA ILE A 637 10.77 17.79 -6.75
C ILE A 637 10.03 18.13 -5.44
N SER A 638 9.93 17.17 -4.52
CA SER A 638 9.28 17.31 -3.22
C SER A 638 10.02 16.45 -2.17
N ILE A 639 9.51 16.38 -0.95
CA ILE A 639 10.23 15.85 0.22
C ILE A 639 10.62 14.37 0.11
N GLY A 640 9.89 13.56 -0.66
CA GLY A 640 10.24 12.16 -0.88
C GLY A 640 10.06 11.24 0.34
N ASN A 641 9.15 11.56 1.27
CA ASN A 641 8.86 10.77 2.47
C ASN A 641 7.36 10.40 2.56
N SER A 642 7.05 9.34 3.32
CA SER A 642 5.68 9.02 3.75
C SER A 642 5.14 10.07 4.74
N SER A 643 3.86 10.00 5.10
CA SER A 643 3.25 11.07 5.91
C SER A 643 3.68 11.13 7.37
N ILE A 644 3.70 12.35 7.93
CA ILE A 644 3.92 12.60 9.37
C ILE A 644 2.86 11.88 10.23
N LEU A 645 1.61 11.87 9.79
CA LEU A 645 0.53 11.19 10.51
C LEU A 645 0.78 9.69 10.67
N ALA A 646 1.26 9.00 9.62
CA ALA A 646 1.62 7.59 9.70
C ALA A 646 2.73 7.35 10.73
N ASP A 647 3.75 8.20 10.77
CA ASP A 647 4.84 8.08 11.77
C ASP A 647 4.34 8.35 13.19
N LYS A 648 3.57 9.42 13.40
CA LYS A 648 3.03 9.75 14.73
C LYS A 648 2.12 8.63 15.27
N MET A 649 1.25 8.07 14.42
CA MET A 649 0.35 6.98 14.81
C MET A 649 1.12 5.72 15.12
N ALA A 650 2.06 5.32 14.26
CA ALA A 650 2.94 4.18 14.49
C ALA A 650 3.74 4.33 15.78
N LEU A 651 4.33 5.52 16.03
CA LEU A 651 5.12 5.78 17.24
C LEU A 651 4.32 5.66 18.53
N LYS A 652 3.04 6.05 18.51
CA LYS A 652 2.13 5.87 19.65
C LYS A 652 1.71 4.41 19.82
N LEU A 653 1.54 3.67 18.73
CA LEU A 653 1.24 2.23 18.78
C LEU A 653 2.44 1.41 19.27
N THR A 654 3.65 1.71 18.81
CA THR A 654 4.89 1.04 19.26
C THR A 654 5.42 1.61 20.58
N GLY A 655 4.76 2.63 21.11
CA GLY A 655 5.09 3.29 22.36
C GLY A 655 4.78 2.46 23.60
N THR A 656 5.23 2.97 24.74
CA THR A 656 5.04 2.36 26.06
C THR A 656 4.16 3.25 26.95
N GLU A 657 3.46 2.63 27.89
CA GLU A 657 2.81 3.33 29.00
C GLU A 657 3.85 4.09 29.85
N PRO A 658 3.46 5.14 30.58
CA PRO A 658 4.38 5.93 31.41
C PRO A 658 5.11 5.10 32.48
N ASP A 659 4.49 4.03 32.97
CA ASP A 659 4.97 3.16 34.05
C ASP A 659 5.77 1.94 33.58
N GLU A 660 5.91 1.72 32.26
CA GLU A 660 6.73 0.65 31.70
C GLU A 660 8.23 1.03 31.64
N ASP A 661 9.13 0.04 31.54
CA ASP A 661 10.52 0.34 31.18
C ASP A 661 10.63 0.62 29.67
N HIS A 662 10.85 1.89 29.34
CA HIS A 662 10.92 2.34 27.96
C HIS A 662 12.08 1.70 27.18
N SER A 663 13.23 1.45 27.81
CA SER A 663 14.41 0.94 27.09
C SER A 663 14.17 -0.49 26.60
N SER A 664 13.65 -1.35 27.49
CA SER A 664 13.42 -2.76 27.17
C SER A 664 12.13 -3.01 26.38
N LYS A 665 11.08 -2.18 26.54
CA LYS A 665 9.76 -2.43 25.95
C LYS A 665 9.45 -1.63 24.69
N ALA A 666 10.09 -0.48 24.45
CA ALA A 666 9.75 0.35 23.29
C ALA A 666 9.85 -0.43 21.98
N GLY A 667 8.80 -0.36 21.18
CA GLY A 667 8.80 -0.85 19.82
C GLY A 667 9.50 0.13 18.86
N PHE A 668 9.46 -0.18 17.56
CA PHE A 668 10.18 0.56 16.53
C PHE A 668 9.27 0.99 15.38
N VAL A 669 9.52 2.18 14.84
CA VAL A 669 8.95 2.64 13.57
C VAL A 669 10.08 2.79 12.57
N VAL A 670 10.08 1.94 11.56
CA VAL A 670 11.06 1.96 10.47
C VAL A 670 10.45 2.68 9.27
N THR A 671 10.86 3.91 9.04
CA THR A 671 10.42 4.72 7.89
C THR A 671 11.54 4.85 6.88
N GLU A 672 11.27 5.42 5.71
CA GLU A 672 12.30 5.65 4.70
C GLU A 672 12.26 7.04 4.07
N ALA A 673 13.39 7.38 3.46
CA ALA A 673 13.54 8.58 2.65
C ALA A 673 13.95 8.24 1.21
N GLY A 674 13.31 8.86 0.23
CA GLY A 674 13.57 8.61 -1.18
C GLY A 674 15.01 8.98 -1.60
N PHE A 675 15.58 8.21 -2.53
CA PHE A 675 16.99 8.34 -2.98
C PHE A 675 18.01 8.17 -1.85
N ASP A 676 19.02 9.02 -1.80
CA ASP A 676 20.12 8.97 -0.83
C ASP A 676 19.92 9.94 0.34
N PHE A 677 20.91 10.00 1.22
CA PHE A 677 20.84 10.88 2.37
C PHE A 677 20.81 12.35 1.95
N THR A 678 21.55 12.75 0.91
CA THR A 678 21.65 14.17 0.52
C THR A 678 20.37 14.75 -0.08
N MET A 679 19.46 13.90 -0.57
CA MET A 679 18.15 14.32 -1.05
C MET A 679 17.05 13.97 -0.04
N GLY A 680 16.64 12.70 0.03
CA GLY A 680 15.54 12.32 0.91
C GLY A 680 15.88 12.48 2.38
N GLY A 681 17.10 12.13 2.79
CA GLY A 681 17.55 12.25 4.19
C GLY A 681 17.57 13.71 4.65
N GLU A 682 18.24 14.60 3.90
CA GLU A 682 18.35 16.03 4.18
C GLU A 682 16.97 16.67 4.34
N ARG A 683 16.03 16.32 3.47
CA ARG A 683 14.64 16.82 3.50
C ARG A 683 13.82 16.21 4.63
N PHE A 684 14.06 14.93 4.94
CA PHE A 684 13.49 14.29 6.12
C PHE A 684 13.85 15.10 7.38
N PHE A 685 15.09 15.54 7.52
CA PHE A 685 15.52 16.35 8.66
C PHE A 685 15.06 17.81 8.59
N ASN A 686 15.39 18.52 7.51
CA ASN A 686 15.17 19.97 7.43
C ASN A 686 13.73 20.37 7.15
N ILE A 687 12.89 19.46 6.65
CA ILE A 687 11.48 19.73 6.38
C ILE A 687 10.61 18.85 7.28
N LYS A 688 10.66 17.52 7.15
CA LYS A 688 9.71 16.64 7.85
C LYS A 688 9.89 16.62 9.37
N CYS A 689 11.11 16.46 9.89
CA CYS A 689 11.40 16.53 11.33
C CYS A 689 11.12 17.93 11.89
N ARG A 690 11.55 18.97 11.16
CA ARG A 690 11.25 20.37 11.51
C ARG A 690 9.74 20.62 11.66
N THR A 691 8.94 20.13 10.73
CA THR A 691 7.47 20.30 10.75
C THR A 691 6.79 19.40 11.79
N SER A 692 7.22 18.15 11.91
CA SER A 692 6.55 17.17 12.79
C SER A 692 6.89 17.33 14.27
N GLY A 693 8.07 17.90 14.56
CA GLY A 693 8.71 17.87 15.88
C GLY A 693 9.32 16.50 16.24
N LEU A 694 9.35 15.54 15.30
CA LEU A 694 9.93 14.22 15.54
C LEU A 694 11.44 14.21 15.31
N SER A 695 12.15 13.42 16.10
CA SER A 695 13.59 13.20 15.97
C SER A 695 13.89 11.70 15.88
N PRO A 696 14.50 11.20 14.79
CA PRO A 696 14.86 9.79 14.68
C PRO A 696 15.89 9.40 15.74
N ASP A 697 15.84 8.17 16.21
CA ASP A 697 16.83 7.54 17.10
C ASP A 697 18.03 7.00 16.31
N VAL A 698 17.80 6.53 15.08
CA VAL A 698 18.84 5.91 14.24
C VAL A 698 18.62 6.27 12.78
N VAL A 699 19.71 6.53 12.05
CA VAL A 699 19.75 6.54 10.59
C VAL A 699 20.37 5.24 10.09
N VAL A 700 19.68 4.53 9.20
CA VAL A 700 20.22 3.34 8.52
C VAL A 700 20.59 3.73 7.09
N ILE A 701 21.85 3.55 6.70
CA ILE A 701 22.33 3.80 5.32
C ILE A 701 22.51 2.47 4.60
N VAL A 702 21.73 2.25 3.55
CA VAL A 702 21.81 1.04 2.72
C VAL A 702 22.88 1.18 1.64
N ALA A 703 23.72 0.16 1.49
CA ALA A 703 24.74 0.05 0.45
C ALA A 703 24.84 -1.39 -0.10
N THR A 704 25.36 -1.52 -1.31
CA THR A 704 25.66 -2.81 -1.96
C THR A 704 27.07 -2.76 -2.55
N VAL A 705 27.73 -3.92 -2.65
CA VAL A 705 29.06 -4.03 -3.27
C VAL A 705 29.02 -3.48 -4.70
N ARG A 706 28.03 -3.91 -5.48
CA ARG A 706 27.88 -3.53 -6.89
C ARG A 706 27.68 -2.02 -7.08
N ALA A 707 26.82 -1.38 -6.29
CA ALA A 707 26.59 0.06 -6.40
C ALA A 707 27.83 0.87 -5.99
N LEU A 708 28.55 0.43 -4.96
CA LEU A 708 29.81 1.08 -4.58
C LEU A 708 30.89 0.91 -5.65
N LYS A 709 30.97 -0.24 -6.34
CA LYS A 709 31.87 -0.38 -7.50
C LYS A 709 31.55 0.59 -8.64
N VAL A 710 30.27 0.89 -8.89
CA VAL A 710 29.90 1.95 -9.86
C VAL A 710 30.49 3.29 -9.42
N HIS A 711 30.38 3.61 -8.13
CA HIS A 711 30.98 4.83 -7.59
C HIS A 711 32.51 4.84 -7.58
N GLY A 712 33.15 3.67 -7.65
CA GLY A 712 34.59 3.50 -7.76
C GLY A 712 35.16 3.65 -9.18
N GLY A 713 34.31 3.95 -10.17
CA GLY A 713 34.72 4.05 -11.58
C GLY A 713 34.50 2.77 -12.38
N GLY A 714 33.58 1.91 -11.95
CA GLY A 714 33.16 0.76 -12.74
C GLY A 714 32.61 1.16 -14.13
N PRO A 715 32.66 0.25 -15.13
CA PRO A 715 32.22 0.56 -16.49
C PRO A 715 30.73 0.99 -16.58
N PRO A 716 30.35 1.86 -17.53
CA PRO A 716 28.95 2.28 -17.72
C PRO A 716 28.00 1.11 -17.89
N ILE A 717 26.79 1.25 -17.34
CA ILE A 717 25.75 0.22 -17.36
C ILE A 717 24.62 0.71 -18.27
N ALA A 718 24.38 -0.03 -19.36
CA ALA A 718 23.28 0.23 -20.28
C ALA A 718 22.18 -0.82 -20.09
N PRO A 719 20.89 -0.41 -20.04
CA PRO A 719 19.77 -1.36 -19.98
C PRO A 719 19.83 -2.38 -21.13
N GLY A 720 19.72 -3.66 -20.80
CA GLY A 720 19.78 -4.76 -21.77
C GLY A 720 21.19 -5.14 -22.25
N ALA A 721 22.25 -4.44 -21.82
CA ALA A 721 23.62 -4.84 -22.08
C ALA A 721 24.13 -5.83 -21.02
N PRO A 722 25.01 -6.79 -21.37
CA PRO A 722 25.64 -7.68 -20.39
C PRO A 722 26.38 -6.88 -19.32
N LEU A 723 26.17 -7.25 -18.06
CA LEU A 723 26.85 -6.61 -16.94
C LEU A 723 28.35 -6.96 -16.96
N SER A 724 29.21 -5.94 -16.88
CA SER A 724 30.67 -6.10 -16.85
C SER A 724 31.13 -7.05 -15.73
N PRO A 725 32.17 -7.90 -15.96
CA PRO A 725 32.73 -8.78 -14.94
C PRO A 725 33.10 -8.08 -13.64
N VAL A 726 33.52 -6.81 -13.69
CA VAL A 726 33.83 -5.98 -12.50
C VAL A 726 32.71 -6.02 -11.46
N TYR A 727 31.45 -6.11 -11.89
CA TYR A 727 30.28 -6.13 -11.00
C TYR A 727 29.86 -7.54 -10.54
N LYS A 728 30.43 -8.59 -11.12
CA LYS A 728 30.12 -10.00 -10.79
C LYS A 728 31.27 -10.72 -10.09
N GLU A 729 32.49 -10.26 -10.29
CA GLU A 729 33.71 -10.81 -9.70
C GLU A 729 34.23 -9.91 -8.59
N GLU A 730 35.08 -10.46 -7.72
CA GLU A 730 35.71 -9.71 -6.64
C GLU A 730 36.55 -8.54 -7.20
N ASN A 731 36.33 -7.33 -6.71
CA ASN A 731 37.20 -6.19 -6.99
C ASN A 731 37.21 -5.20 -5.83
N VAL A 732 38.08 -5.49 -4.86
CA VAL A 732 38.24 -4.70 -3.63
C VAL A 732 38.75 -3.29 -3.90
N ASP A 733 39.63 -3.08 -4.87
CA ASP A 733 40.23 -1.77 -5.14
C ASP A 733 39.20 -0.77 -5.68
N ILE A 734 38.42 -1.17 -6.69
CA ILE A 734 37.33 -0.35 -7.22
C ILE A 734 36.26 -0.13 -6.15
N LEU A 735 35.92 -1.18 -5.39
CA LEU A 735 34.96 -1.05 -4.29
C LEU A 735 35.41 0.00 -3.26
N ARG A 736 36.66 -0.08 -2.79
CA ARG A 736 37.24 0.83 -1.80
C ARG A 736 37.32 2.26 -2.34
N ALA A 737 37.65 2.43 -3.62
CA ALA A 737 37.59 3.74 -4.28
C ALA A 737 36.16 4.32 -4.25
N GLY A 738 35.15 3.47 -4.45
CA GLY A 738 33.74 3.85 -4.40
C GLY A 738 33.17 4.15 -3.01
N CYS A 739 33.77 3.58 -1.96
CA CYS A 739 33.39 3.84 -0.56
C CYS A 739 33.47 5.33 -0.18
N VAL A 740 34.16 6.18 -0.96
CA VAL A 740 34.12 7.64 -0.78
C VAL A 740 32.69 8.19 -0.80
N ASN A 741 31.78 7.61 -1.59
CA ASN A 741 30.36 7.99 -1.58
C ASN A 741 29.73 7.64 -0.22
N LEU A 742 29.87 6.39 0.23
CA LEU A 742 29.35 5.92 1.52
C LEU A 742 29.87 6.76 2.69
N ARG A 743 31.18 7.06 2.73
CA ARG A 743 31.78 7.90 3.77
C ARG A 743 31.13 9.28 3.82
N LYS A 744 30.84 9.89 2.66
CA LYS A 744 30.16 11.19 2.59
C LYS A 744 28.72 11.11 3.10
N GLN A 745 27.98 10.05 2.77
CA GLN A 745 26.61 9.86 3.27
C GLN A 745 26.60 9.68 4.80
N ILE A 746 27.54 8.90 5.36
CA ILE A 746 27.69 8.72 6.82
C ILE A 746 28.01 10.07 7.49
N ALA A 747 28.99 10.81 6.95
CA ALA A 747 29.38 12.11 7.50
C ALA A 747 28.20 13.10 7.52
N ASN A 748 27.43 13.16 6.42
CA ASN A 748 26.24 13.99 6.32
C ASN A 748 25.15 13.56 7.32
N ALA A 749 24.93 12.25 7.50
CA ALA A 749 23.98 11.77 8.50
C ALA A 749 24.38 12.13 9.93
N LYS A 750 25.66 11.95 10.25
CA LYS A 750 26.20 12.28 11.57
C LYS A 750 26.17 13.77 11.90
N SER A 751 26.23 14.66 10.90
CA SER A 751 26.16 16.10 11.17
C SER A 751 24.83 16.54 11.78
N TYR A 752 23.77 15.72 11.66
CA TYR A 752 22.49 15.95 12.33
C TYR A 752 22.45 15.45 13.79
N GLY A 753 23.54 14.86 14.29
CA GLY A 753 23.67 14.39 15.67
C GLY A 753 22.90 13.11 16.00
N ILE A 754 22.63 12.27 14.99
CA ILE A 754 21.92 11.00 15.12
C ILE A 754 22.88 9.82 14.85
N PRO A 755 22.85 8.75 15.66
CA PRO A 755 23.59 7.51 15.40
C PRO A 755 23.32 6.90 14.02
N VAL A 756 24.35 6.36 13.38
CA VAL A 756 24.29 5.81 12.02
C VAL A 756 24.67 4.34 12.00
N VAL A 757 23.85 3.49 11.38
CA VAL A 757 24.17 2.08 11.10
C VAL A 757 24.17 1.86 9.58
N VAL A 758 25.15 1.15 9.05
CA VAL A 758 25.18 0.78 7.63
C VAL A 758 24.59 -0.62 7.44
N ALA A 759 23.65 -0.76 6.51
CA ALA A 759 23.11 -2.04 6.07
C ALA A 759 23.73 -2.42 4.72
N ILE A 760 24.43 -3.55 4.68
CA ILE A 760 25.07 -4.08 3.47
C ILE A 760 24.13 -5.15 2.91
N ASN A 761 23.40 -4.81 1.84
CA ASN A 761 22.47 -5.75 1.22
C ASN A 761 23.25 -6.77 0.39
N LYS A 762 23.13 -8.05 0.75
CA LYS A 762 23.88 -9.15 0.13
C LYS A 762 23.36 -9.47 -1.27
N PHE A 763 24.29 -9.60 -2.23
CA PHE A 763 24.06 -10.27 -3.51
C PHE A 763 24.81 -11.61 -3.57
N ALA A 764 24.37 -12.50 -4.46
CA ALA A 764 24.95 -13.84 -4.61
C ALA A 764 26.45 -13.83 -4.99
N THR A 765 26.91 -12.78 -5.67
CA THR A 765 28.30 -12.62 -6.12
C THR A 765 29.21 -11.91 -5.11
N ASP A 766 28.65 -11.39 -4.01
CA ASP A 766 29.43 -10.58 -3.08
C ASP A 766 30.35 -11.48 -2.24
N THR A 767 31.62 -11.11 -2.16
CA THR A 767 32.63 -11.86 -1.40
C THR A 767 32.79 -11.33 0.03
N GLU A 768 33.29 -12.18 0.94
CA GLU A 768 33.58 -11.76 2.32
C GLU A 768 34.64 -10.65 2.38
N ALA A 769 35.60 -10.63 1.46
CA ALA A 769 36.63 -9.58 1.38
C ALA A 769 36.01 -8.22 1.04
N GLU A 770 35.07 -8.18 0.10
CA GLU A 770 34.35 -6.96 -0.27
C GLU A 770 33.45 -6.46 0.85
N ILE A 771 32.74 -7.37 1.53
CA ILE A 771 31.90 -7.04 2.69
C ILE A 771 32.77 -6.44 3.81
N ALA A 772 33.95 -7.02 4.06
CA ALA A 772 34.90 -6.52 5.06
C ALA A 772 35.37 -5.09 4.76
N VAL A 773 35.64 -4.77 3.49
CA VAL A 773 36.05 -3.42 3.06
C VAL A 773 34.95 -2.39 3.32
N ILE A 774 33.69 -2.71 2.99
CA ILE A 774 32.57 -1.80 3.28
C ILE A 774 32.46 -1.55 4.79
N ARG A 775 32.63 -2.60 5.61
CA ARG A 775 32.60 -2.48 7.06
C ARG A 775 33.72 -1.60 7.59
N GLU A 776 34.96 -1.85 7.15
CA GLU A 776 36.13 -1.04 7.54
C GLU A 776 35.92 0.44 7.23
N GLU A 777 35.52 0.76 6.00
CA GLU A 777 35.34 2.13 5.53
C GLU A 777 34.15 2.84 6.22
N ALA A 778 33.08 2.11 6.54
CA ALA A 778 31.94 2.65 7.26
C ALA A 778 32.26 3.00 8.72
N ILE A 779 32.95 2.10 9.43
CA ILE A 779 33.40 2.34 10.82
C ILE A 779 34.40 3.49 10.86
N ALA A 780 35.34 3.54 9.91
CA ALA A 780 36.29 4.64 9.79
C ALA A 780 35.61 6.00 9.55
N ALA A 781 34.48 6.02 8.82
CA ALA A 781 33.64 7.21 8.67
C ALA A 781 32.78 7.54 9.90
N GLY A 782 32.80 6.68 10.92
CA GLY A 782 32.16 6.87 12.21
C GLY A 782 30.76 6.30 12.33
N ALA A 783 30.35 5.37 11.45
CA ALA A 783 29.14 4.57 11.69
C ALA A 783 29.30 3.74 12.98
N GLU A 784 28.19 3.50 13.66
CA GLU A 784 28.15 2.70 14.89
C GLU A 784 28.39 1.21 14.60
N ASP A 785 27.88 0.75 13.45
CA ASP A 785 28.19 -0.57 12.89
C ASP A 785 27.90 -0.60 11.37
N ALA A 786 28.41 -1.61 10.69
CA ALA A 786 28.09 -1.94 9.31
C ALA A 786 27.84 -3.44 9.17
N ILE A 787 26.60 -3.81 8.82
CA ILE A 787 26.07 -5.15 9.03
C ILE A 787 25.50 -5.71 7.72
N LEU A 788 25.95 -6.92 7.38
CA LEU A 788 25.42 -7.69 6.26
C LEU A 788 23.98 -8.10 6.51
N ALA A 789 23.13 -7.99 5.49
CA ALA A 789 21.73 -8.37 5.58
C ALA A 789 21.29 -9.14 4.31
N ASN A 790 20.72 -10.33 4.51
CA ASN A 790 20.26 -11.24 3.46
C ASN A 790 18.72 -11.40 3.44
N HIS A 791 18.01 -10.36 3.87
CA HIS A 791 16.56 -10.39 4.06
C HIS A 791 15.76 -10.46 2.76
N TRP A 792 16.37 -10.11 1.62
CA TRP A 792 15.77 -10.38 0.30
C TRP A 792 15.55 -11.88 0.07
N ALA A 793 16.52 -12.73 0.43
CA ALA A 793 16.41 -14.18 0.28
C ALA A 793 15.81 -14.90 1.50
N GLU A 794 15.97 -14.34 2.71
CA GLU A 794 15.65 -15.03 3.98
C GLU A 794 14.53 -14.36 4.80
N GLY A 795 13.90 -13.30 4.30
CA GLY A 795 12.91 -12.52 5.04
C GLY A 795 13.50 -11.87 6.29
N GLY A 796 12.69 -11.67 7.34
CA GLY A 796 13.13 -11.02 8.59
C GLY A 796 14.33 -11.71 9.24
N LYS A 797 14.46 -13.03 9.10
CA LYS A 797 15.59 -13.80 9.63
C LYS A 797 16.93 -13.28 9.11
N GLY A 798 16.99 -12.91 7.82
CA GLY A 798 18.19 -12.39 7.17
C GLY A 798 18.61 -10.98 7.60
N ALA A 799 17.84 -10.30 8.46
CA ALA A 799 18.14 -8.97 8.99
C ALA A 799 18.19 -8.92 10.53
N VAL A 800 18.22 -10.06 11.23
CA VAL A 800 18.25 -10.10 12.70
C VAL A 800 19.47 -9.39 13.28
N GLU A 801 20.66 -9.59 12.71
CA GLU A 801 21.87 -8.92 13.19
C GLU A 801 21.81 -7.40 12.94
N LEU A 802 21.27 -6.98 11.79
CA LEU A 802 21.04 -5.56 11.51
C LEU A 802 20.07 -4.96 12.54
N ALA A 803 18.99 -5.67 12.89
CA ALA A 803 18.03 -5.24 13.89
C ALA A 803 18.66 -5.09 15.30
N LYS A 804 19.54 -6.01 15.70
CA LYS A 804 20.31 -5.89 16.95
C LYS A 804 21.21 -4.66 16.94
N GLY A 805 21.91 -4.41 15.84
CA GLY A 805 22.73 -3.21 15.65
C GLY A 805 21.92 -1.91 15.76
N VAL A 806 20.71 -1.89 15.18
CA VAL A 806 19.78 -0.75 15.27
C VAL A 806 19.27 -0.56 16.70
N ILE A 807 18.92 -1.64 17.43
CA ILE A 807 18.54 -1.56 18.84
C ILE A 807 19.68 -0.92 19.65
N ALA A 808 20.91 -1.43 19.52
CA ALA A 808 22.07 -0.91 20.23
C ALA A 808 22.38 0.56 19.88
N ALA A 809 22.25 0.94 18.60
CA ALA A 809 22.42 2.33 18.19
C ALA A 809 21.32 3.26 18.75
N SER A 810 20.09 2.76 18.90
CA SER A 810 18.96 3.56 19.42
C SER A 810 19.07 3.90 20.91
N GLU A 811 19.96 3.23 21.65
CA GLU A 811 20.26 3.50 23.06
C GLU A 811 21.35 4.58 23.22
N LYS A 812 22.05 4.96 22.14
CA LYS A 812 23.07 6.00 22.19
C LYS A 812 22.45 7.39 22.34
N PRO A 813 23.16 8.33 23.02
CA PRO A 813 22.72 9.72 23.08
C PRO A 813 22.56 10.33 21.69
N LYS A 814 21.55 11.18 21.53
CA LYS A 814 21.29 11.91 20.28
C LYS A 814 20.94 13.36 20.58
N GLU A 815 21.33 14.26 19.69
CA GLU A 815 20.98 15.68 19.75
C GLU A 815 20.73 16.17 18.32
N LEU A 816 19.45 16.39 17.98
CA LEU A 816 19.06 16.79 16.63
C LEU A 816 19.60 18.19 16.29
N LYS A 817 20.47 18.27 15.28
CA LYS A 817 21.04 19.53 14.78
C LYS A 817 20.63 19.73 13.33
N LEU A 818 19.72 20.69 13.08
CA LEU A 818 19.32 21.03 11.71
C LEU A 818 20.43 21.82 11.02
N LEU A 819 20.55 21.66 9.70
CA LEU A 819 21.64 22.21 8.90
C LEU A 819 21.65 23.75 8.89
N TYR A 820 20.47 24.36 8.92
CA TYR A 820 20.31 25.82 8.88
C TYR A 820 19.08 26.28 9.67
N LYS A 821 19.10 27.54 10.10
CA LYS A 821 17.92 28.20 10.68
C LYS A 821 17.07 28.77 9.56
N THR A 822 15.75 28.80 9.75
CA THR A 822 14.82 29.42 8.80
C THR A 822 14.72 30.92 9.02
N GLU A 823 14.85 31.36 10.27
CA GLU A 823 14.95 32.77 10.66
C GLU A 823 16.41 33.24 10.64
N GLY A 824 16.63 34.46 10.14
CA GLY A 824 17.95 35.10 10.08
C GLY A 824 18.85 34.65 8.93
N ASN A 825 18.60 33.49 8.31
CA ASN A 825 19.29 33.10 7.08
C ASN A 825 18.48 33.47 5.82
N THR A 826 19.16 34.00 4.81
CA THR A 826 18.53 34.26 3.51
C THR A 826 18.21 32.97 2.76
N VAL A 827 17.33 33.06 1.75
CA VAL A 827 17.04 31.91 0.85
C VAL A 827 18.33 31.40 0.20
N LYS A 828 19.20 32.30 -0.28
CA LYS A 828 20.47 31.96 -0.91
C LYS A 828 21.43 31.26 0.05
N GLU A 829 21.61 31.80 1.26
CA GLU A 829 22.48 31.19 2.28
C GLU A 829 22.07 29.75 2.63
N ARG A 830 20.77 29.45 2.67
CA ARG A 830 20.28 28.10 2.95
C ARG A 830 20.52 27.15 1.78
N ILE A 831 20.37 27.62 0.54
CA ILE A 831 20.73 26.84 -0.65
C ILE A 831 22.25 26.56 -0.65
N GLU A 832 23.07 27.57 -0.33
CA GLU A 832 24.52 27.44 -0.20
C GLU A 832 24.95 26.48 0.91
N ALA A 833 24.29 26.53 2.07
CA ALA A 833 24.54 25.60 3.17
C ALA A 833 24.29 24.14 2.74
N ILE A 834 23.16 23.87 2.07
CA ILE A 834 22.87 22.53 1.53
C ILE A 834 23.93 22.14 0.50
N ALA A 835 24.22 23.01 -0.47
CA ALA A 835 25.13 22.70 -1.55
C ALA A 835 26.56 22.41 -1.07
N ARG A 836 27.06 23.21 -0.14
CA ARG A 836 28.40 23.06 0.43
C ARG A 836 28.49 21.85 1.34
N GLU A 837 27.63 21.78 2.35
CA GLU A 837 27.76 20.79 3.41
C GLU A 837 27.28 19.41 2.97
N MET A 838 26.18 19.31 2.22
CA MET A 838 25.65 18.02 1.79
C MET A 838 26.31 17.52 0.50
N TYR A 839 26.48 18.39 -0.50
CA TYR A 839 26.92 17.97 -1.84
C TYR A 839 28.43 18.10 -2.08
N GLY A 840 29.15 18.93 -1.31
CA GLY A 840 30.56 19.24 -1.57
C GLY A 840 30.80 20.30 -2.65
N ALA A 841 29.77 21.10 -2.96
CA ALA A 841 29.87 22.19 -3.93
C ALA A 841 30.77 23.33 -3.41
N ALA A 842 31.48 23.99 -4.33
CA ALA A 842 32.24 25.21 -4.01
C ALA A 842 31.34 26.46 -3.95
N ALA A 843 30.31 26.51 -4.79
CA ALA A 843 29.44 27.67 -4.92
C ALA A 843 28.03 27.29 -5.42
N VAL A 844 27.11 28.24 -5.33
CA VAL A 844 25.78 28.18 -5.93
C VAL A 844 25.60 29.41 -6.82
N GLU A 845 25.06 29.21 -8.02
CA GLU A 845 24.74 30.28 -8.96
C GLU A 845 23.24 30.36 -9.17
N LEU A 846 22.62 31.50 -8.89
CA LEU A 846 21.20 31.72 -9.17
C LEU A 846 21.07 32.41 -10.54
N SER A 847 20.18 31.90 -11.39
CA SER A 847 19.83 32.59 -12.61
C SER A 847 19.09 33.91 -12.31
N PRO A 848 19.06 34.88 -13.26
CA PRO A 848 18.25 36.09 -13.08
C PRO A 848 16.77 35.82 -12.81
N LEU A 849 16.22 34.71 -13.32
CA LEU A 849 14.84 34.30 -13.01
C LEU A 849 14.69 33.85 -11.56
N ALA A 850 15.63 33.02 -11.08
CA ALA A 850 15.65 32.53 -9.72
C ALA A 850 15.80 33.69 -8.72
N GLU A 851 16.71 34.63 -8.97
CA GLU A 851 16.91 35.81 -8.10
C GLU A 851 15.64 36.65 -7.98
N ARG A 852 14.99 36.99 -9.11
CA ARG A 852 13.72 37.75 -9.10
C ARG A 852 12.60 37.05 -8.33
N LYS A 853 12.47 35.73 -8.48
CA LYS A 853 11.45 34.97 -7.74
C LYS A 853 11.78 34.85 -6.25
N VAL A 854 13.05 34.68 -5.89
CA VAL A 854 13.48 34.71 -4.49
C VAL A 854 13.15 36.06 -3.85
N GLU A 855 13.43 37.16 -4.54
CA GLU A 855 13.04 38.51 -4.09
C GLU A 855 11.52 38.64 -3.95
N THR A 856 10.76 38.19 -4.96
CA THR A 856 9.29 38.20 -4.93
C THR A 856 8.75 37.44 -3.72
N TYR A 857 9.17 36.19 -3.50
CA TYR A 857 8.72 35.39 -2.38
C TYR A 857 9.16 35.96 -1.04
N THR A 858 10.34 36.59 -0.98
CA THR A 858 10.81 37.28 0.24
C THR A 858 9.93 38.49 0.57
N ASN A 859 9.63 39.33 -0.42
CA ASN A 859 8.75 40.49 -0.28
C ASN A 859 7.31 40.09 0.09
N GLN A 860 6.85 38.94 -0.40
CA GLN A 860 5.55 38.35 -0.04
C GLN A 860 5.55 37.66 1.34
N GLY A 861 6.67 37.65 2.07
CA GLY A 861 6.79 37.11 3.43
C GLY A 861 7.16 35.62 3.51
N PHE A 862 7.48 34.96 2.40
CA PHE A 862 7.84 33.53 2.34
C PHE A 862 9.36 33.28 2.35
N GLY A 863 10.16 34.33 2.53
CA GLY A 863 11.62 34.23 2.62
C GLY A 863 12.12 33.36 3.78
N HIS A 864 11.28 33.05 4.77
CA HIS A 864 11.64 32.21 5.92
C HIS A 864 11.42 30.69 5.66
N LEU A 865 10.83 30.27 4.55
CA LEU A 865 10.53 28.85 4.33
C LEU A 865 11.79 27.97 4.10
N PRO A 866 11.81 26.69 4.57
CA PRO A 866 12.85 25.71 4.24
C PRO A 866 13.06 25.50 2.73
N ILE A 867 14.20 24.90 2.37
CA ILE A 867 14.59 24.67 0.97
C ILE A 867 14.54 23.18 0.62
N CYS A 868 13.97 22.87 -0.55
CA CYS A 868 14.03 21.58 -1.23
C CYS A 868 14.79 21.75 -2.56
N ILE A 869 16.06 21.33 -2.63
CA ILE A 869 16.82 21.42 -3.89
C ILE A 869 16.50 20.23 -4.80
N ALA A 870 15.92 20.50 -5.94
CA ALA A 870 15.54 19.51 -6.95
C ALA A 870 16.68 19.33 -7.97
N LYS A 871 17.36 18.19 -7.90
CA LYS A 871 18.53 17.82 -8.72
C LYS A 871 18.44 16.36 -9.17
N THR A 872 19.37 15.92 -10.02
CA THR A 872 19.51 14.49 -10.36
C THR A 872 19.78 13.65 -9.11
N GLN A 873 19.21 12.47 -9.04
CA GLN A 873 19.44 11.50 -7.97
C GLN A 873 20.71 10.65 -8.15
N TYR A 874 21.35 10.71 -9.32
CA TYR A 874 22.43 9.77 -9.68
C TYR A 874 23.85 10.24 -9.33
N SER A 875 23.96 11.36 -8.62
CA SER A 875 25.21 12.02 -8.23
C SER A 875 24.95 12.88 -6.99
N LEU A 876 25.98 13.23 -6.23
CA LEU A 876 25.87 14.28 -5.20
C LEU A 876 25.75 15.68 -5.85
N SER A 877 26.29 15.86 -7.06
CA SER A 877 26.23 17.11 -7.81
C SER A 877 24.94 17.22 -8.66
N HIS A 878 24.81 18.29 -9.43
CA HIS A 878 23.71 18.45 -10.40
C HIS A 878 23.93 17.62 -11.69
N ASP A 879 25.14 17.09 -11.90
CA ASP A 879 25.54 16.32 -13.08
C ASP A 879 25.51 14.81 -12.76
N PRO A 880 24.67 14.01 -13.44
CA PRO A 880 24.55 12.57 -13.19
C PRO A 880 25.83 11.77 -13.48
N GLU A 881 26.77 12.28 -14.28
CA GLU A 881 27.99 11.55 -14.65
C GLU A 881 29.06 11.60 -13.56
N LEU A 882 28.99 12.56 -12.64
CA LEU A 882 29.96 12.72 -11.54
C LEU A 882 29.69 11.71 -10.40
N LYS A 883 30.34 10.54 -10.47
CA LYS A 883 30.23 9.48 -9.45
C LYS A 883 31.15 9.71 -8.22
N GLY A 884 30.99 8.88 -7.20
CA GLY A 884 31.76 8.97 -5.96
C GLY A 884 31.26 10.12 -5.06
N ALA A 885 32.18 10.94 -4.58
CA ALA A 885 31.89 12.15 -3.81
C ALA A 885 32.60 13.37 -4.45
N PRO A 886 32.07 13.89 -5.58
CA PRO A 886 32.70 15.01 -6.28
C PRO A 886 32.76 16.26 -5.39
N THR A 887 33.76 17.10 -5.61
CA THR A 887 33.92 18.39 -4.90
C THR A 887 34.26 19.50 -5.87
N GLY A 888 34.12 20.76 -5.44
CA GLY A 888 34.62 21.90 -6.21
C GLY A 888 33.72 22.39 -7.36
N PHE A 889 32.56 21.77 -7.58
CA PHE A 889 31.60 22.18 -8.61
C PHE A 889 30.67 23.31 -8.13
N THR A 890 30.11 24.06 -9.08
CA THR A 890 29.06 25.06 -8.81
C THR A 890 27.68 24.44 -9.05
N VAL A 891 26.72 24.65 -8.15
CA VAL A 891 25.33 24.22 -8.35
C VAL A 891 24.54 25.33 -9.06
N PRO A 892 24.08 25.11 -10.30
CA PRO A 892 23.25 26.09 -10.99
C PRO A 892 21.80 25.99 -10.48
N ILE A 893 21.18 27.11 -10.10
CA ILE A 893 19.76 27.20 -9.74
C ILE A 893 19.04 28.00 -10.83
N ARG A 894 18.30 27.27 -11.66
CA ARG A 894 17.66 27.84 -12.86
C ARG A 894 16.36 28.56 -12.52
N ASP A 895 15.60 28.04 -11.57
CA ASP A 895 14.31 28.57 -11.15
C ASP A 895 14.10 28.24 -9.66
N VAL A 896 13.34 29.09 -8.98
CA VAL A 896 12.87 28.84 -7.61
C VAL A 896 11.36 28.96 -7.64
N ARG A 897 10.70 27.97 -7.07
CA ARG A 897 9.25 27.94 -6.97
C ARG A 897 8.86 27.67 -5.53
N MET A 898 7.57 27.79 -5.24
CA MET A 898 7.05 27.74 -3.87
C MET A 898 5.93 26.73 -3.74
N ALA A 899 5.96 25.98 -2.64
CA ALA A 899 4.85 25.16 -2.16
C ALA A 899 4.44 25.72 -0.79
N ALA A 900 3.66 26.81 -0.80
CA ALA A 900 3.38 27.62 0.39
C ALA A 900 2.52 26.89 1.44
N GLY A 901 1.55 26.08 1.00
CA GLY A 901 0.74 25.24 1.87
C GLY A 901 1.55 24.06 2.44
N ALA A 902 2.42 23.46 1.64
CA ALA A 902 3.35 22.45 2.14
C ALA A 902 4.41 23.05 3.09
N GLY A 903 4.79 24.31 2.85
CA GLY A 903 5.68 25.10 3.70
C GLY A 903 7.16 24.99 3.33
N TYR A 904 7.51 25.01 2.04
CA TYR A 904 8.91 25.07 1.58
C TYR A 904 9.05 25.77 0.21
N LEU A 905 10.25 26.29 -0.08
CA LEU A 905 10.68 26.70 -1.41
C LEU A 905 11.41 25.55 -2.09
N TYR A 906 11.23 25.39 -3.39
CA TYR A 906 11.93 24.36 -4.16
C TYR A 906 12.79 24.99 -5.26
N ALA A 907 14.09 24.70 -5.19
CA ALA A 907 15.11 25.27 -6.06
C ALA A 907 15.51 24.24 -7.13
N LEU A 908 15.32 24.59 -8.40
CA LEU A 908 15.51 23.68 -9.53
C LEU A 908 16.95 23.77 -10.04
N ALA A 909 17.73 22.73 -9.76
CA ALA A 909 19.13 22.60 -10.18
C ALA A 909 19.34 21.73 -11.43
N ALA A 910 18.34 20.91 -11.79
CA ALA A 910 18.32 20.12 -13.01
C ALA A 910 16.97 20.28 -13.73
N ASP A 911 16.93 19.93 -15.01
CA ASP A 911 15.66 19.84 -15.73
C ASP A 911 14.98 18.51 -15.35
N ILE A 912 13.85 18.60 -14.66
CA ILE A 912 13.15 17.44 -14.11
C ILE A 912 11.75 17.38 -14.70
N GLN A 913 11.49 16.29 -15.42
CA GLN A 913 10.17 16.03 -15.97
C GLN A 913 9.18 15.71 -14.84
N THR A 914 8.17 16.57 -14.68
CA THR A 914 7.11 16.44 -13.67
C THR A 914 5.98 15.51 -14.10
N ILE A 915 5.86 15.21 -15.40
CA ILE A 915 5.02 14.13 -15.93
C ILE A 915 5.84 13.23 -16.87
N PRO A 916 6.07 11.95 -16.50
CA PRO A 916 6.82 11.02 -17.34
C PRO A 916 6.07 10.68 -18.63
N GLY A 917 6.79 10.20 -19.64
CA GLY A 917 6.19 9.62 -20.84
C GLY A 917 6.25 8.10 -20.81
N LEU A 918 5.31 7.44 -21.48
CA LEU A 918 5.43 6.01 -21.77
C LEU A 918 6.63 5.73 -22.69
N PRO A 919 7.34 4.60 -22.52
CA PRO A 919 8.37 4.15 -23.44
C PRO A 919 7.74 3.59 -24.74
N THR A 920 8.57 3.23 -25.72
CA THR A 920 8.11 2.63 -26.99
C THR A 920 7.38 1.30 -26.78
N ALA A 921 7.86 0.47 -25.86
CA ALA A 921 7.21 -0.76 -25.41
C ALA A 921 6.75 -0.58 -23.95
N PRO A 922 5.56 -0.02 -23.73
CA PRO A 922 5.06 0.25 -22.38
C PRO A 922 4.65 -1.02 -21.65
N GLY A 923 4.86 -1.03 -20.33
CA GLY A 923 4.60 -2.16 -19.45
C GLY A 923 3.16 -2.65 -19.49
N TYR A 924 2.19 -1.77 -19.77
CA TYR A 924 0.78 -2.18 -19.92
C TYR A 924 0.55 -3.21 -21.03
N LEU A 925 1.45 -3.34 -22.02
CA LEU A 925 1.33 -4.38 -23.06
C LEU A 925 1.39 -5.79 -22.48
N ASN A 926 1.98 -5.94 -21.29
CA ASN A 926 2.11 -7.22 -20.61
C ASN A 926 1.02 -7.44 -19.57
N VAL A 927 0.26 -6.40 -19.23
CA VAL A 927 -0.73 -6.44 -18.16
C VAL A 927 -2.04 -6.99 -18.68
N ASP A 928 -2.55 -8.03 -18.02
CA ASP A 928 -3.86 -8.61 -18.30
C ASP A 928 -4.49 -9.15 -17.01
N VAL A 929 -5.77 -9.50 -17.05
CA VAL A 929 -6.51 -10.06 -15.91
C VAL A 929 -6.99 -11.46 -16.26
N ASP A 930 -6.64 -12.43 -15.43
CA ASP A 930 -7.23 -13.76 -15.50
C ASP A 930 -8.73 -13.66 -15.16
N LEU A 931 -9.59 -14.02 -16.11
CA LEU A 931 -11.04 -13.86 -15.98
C LEU A 931 -11.70 -14.90 -15.07
N GLU A 932 -11.00 -15.98 -14.74
CA GLU A 932 -11.49 -17.02 -13.80
C GLU A 932 -11.09 -16.68 -12.36
N THR A 933 -9.85 -16.26 -12.15
CA THR A 933 -9.30 -16.01 -10.81
C THR A 933 -9.40 -14.55 -10.38
N GLY A 934 -9.47 -13.61 -11.32
CA GLY A 934 -9.37 -12.17 -11.08
C GLY A 934 -7.95 -11.67 -10.82
N GLU A 935 -6.92 -12.53 -10.95
CA GLU A 935 -5.52 -12.15 -10.74
C GLU A 935 -4.99 -11.27 -11.87
N ILE A 936 -4.19 -10.25 -11.52
CA ILE A 936 -3.59 -9.34 -12.50
C ILE A 936 -2.16 -9.77 -12.82
N ASP A 937 -1.92 -10.13 -14.06
CA ASP A 937 -0.61 -10.48 -14.60
C ASP A 937 0.14 -9.28 -15.18
N GLY A 938 1.46 -9.40 -15.35
CA GLY A 938 2.27 -8.41 -16.07
C GLY A 938 2.55 -7.07 -15.38
N LEU A 939 1.93 -6.79 -14.23
CA LEU A 939 2.15 -5.55 -13.45
C LEU A 939 3.60 -5.40 -12.96
N LEU A 940 4.28 -6.53 -12.74
CA LEU A 940 5.67 -6.60 -12.32
C LEU A 940 6.39 -7.43 -13.37
N GLY A 941 7.37 -6.80 -14.03
CA GLY A 941 7.80 -7.13 -15.39
C GLY A 941 7.92 -8.62 -15.65
N SER A 942 7.26 -9.11 -16.71
CA SER A 942 7.39 -10.45 -17.27
C SER A 942 7.21 -10.40 -18.80
N THR A 943 8.30 -10.63 -19.53
CA THR A 943 8.28 -11.00 -20.96
C THR A 943 9.34 -12.06 -21.20
N GLY A 944 9.12 -12.97 -22.16
CA GLY A 944 10.22 -13.74 -22.74
C GLY A 944 11.16 -12.81 -23.50
N PHE A 945 12.45 -13.12 -23.54
CA PHE A 945 13.50 -12.27 -24.06
C PHE A 945 14.36 -13.03 -25.07
N THR A 946 14.75 -12.35 -26.16
CA THR A 946 15.81 -12.81 -27.05
C THR A 946 17.07 -12.02 -26.75
N PHE A 947 18.12 -12.69 -26.28
CA PHE A 947 19.40 -12.07 -25.94
C PHE A 947 20.46 -12.42 -26.98
N LYS A 948 21.28 -11.45 -27.37
CA LYS A 948 22.55 -11.73 -28.05
C LYS A 948 23.55 -12.22 -26.99
N LEU A 949 24.07 -13.42 -27.16
CA LEU A 949 25.10 -13.97 -26.26
C LEU A 949 26.50 -13.57 -26.71
N ASN A 950 26.78 -13.66 -28.01
CA ASN A 950 28.03 -13.21 -28.60
C ASN A 950 27.83 -12.85 -30.09
N GLN A 951 28.92 -12.72 -30.84
CA GLN A 951 28.85 -12.38 -32.27
C GLN A 951 28.32 -13.52 -33.18
N TYR A 952 28.08 -14.71 -32.63
CA TYR A 952 27.65 -15.91 -33.36
C TYR A 952 26.37 -16.55 -32.80
N ILE A 953 26.01 -16.30 -31.54
CA ILE A 953 24.93 -16.98 -30.81
C ILE A 953 23.97 -15.95 -30.21
N ALA A 954 22.68 -16.18 -30.41
CA ALA A 954 21.59 -15.56 -29.68
C ALA A 954 20.78 -16.64 -28.94
N VAL A 955 20.02 -16.26 -27.92
CA VAL A 955 19.14 -17.16 -27.18
C VAL A 955 17.77 -16.54 -27.00
N LYS A 956 16.71 -17.29 -27.35
CA LYS A 956 15.30 -16.95 -27.07
C LYS A 956 14.89 -17.73 -25.81
N LYS A 957 14.59 -17.05 -24.71
CA LYS A 957 14.22 -17.64 -23.40
C LYS A 957 12.88 -17.09 -22.92
N VAL A 958 12.01 -17.96 -22.39
CA VAL A 958 10.69 -17.57 -21.84
C VAL A 958 10.64 -17.83 -20.33
N ARG A 959 9.85 -17.03 -19.59
CA ARG A 959 9.68 -17.26 -18.15
C ARG A 959 8.88 -18.54 -17.89
N PRO A 960 9.20 -19.30 -16.82
CA PRO A 960 8.45 -20.48 -16.43
C PRO A 960 6.95 -20.18 -16.34
N GLY A 961 6.11 -21.00 -16.99
CA GLY A 961 4.64 -20.87 -16.97
C GLY A 961 4.01 -20.14 -18.17
N ARG A 962 4.79 -19.71 -19.18
CA ARG A 962 4.27 -19.17 -20.46
C ARG A 962 4.86 -19.92 -21.68
N ASP A 963 4.83 -21.26 -21.66
CA ASP A 963 5.62 -22.13 -22.55
C ASP A 963 5.05 -22.43 -23.95
N ARG A 964 3.81 -22.06 -24.28
CA ARG A 964 3.14 -22.58 -25.50
C ARG A 964 3.85 -22.20 -26.81
N ASN A 965 4.33 -20.97 -26.96
CA ASN A 965 4.94 -20.51 -28.21
C ASN A 965 6.38 -21.03 -28.40
N LEU A 966 7.17 -21.10 -27.33
CA LEU A 966 8.52 -21.68 -27.38
C LEU A 966 8.46 -23.20 -27.62
N ALA A 967 7.48 -23.89 -27.02
CA ALA A 967 7.27 -25.31 -27.25
C ALA A 967 6.94 -25.63 -28.73
N ASN A 968 6.13 -24.79 -29.38
CA ASN A 968 5.86 -24.92 -30.82
C ASN A 968 7.15 -24.74 -31.62
N GLU A 969 7.89 -23.65 -31.38
CA GLU A 969 9.11 -23.35 -32.12
C GLU A 969 10.20 -24.45 -31.99
N ARG A 970 10.38 -25.04 -30.79
CA ARG A 970 11.24 -26.21 -30.60
C ARG A 970 10.79 -27.39 -31.45
N THR A 971 9.49 -27.66 -31.47
CA THR A 971 8.90 -28.77 -32.25
C THR A 971 9.16 -28.56 -33.74
N ILE A 972 9.07 -27.32 -34.21
CA ILE A 972 9.40 -26.99 -35.60
C ILE A 972 10.88 -27.23 -35.86
N PHE A 973 11.80 -26.74 -35.02
CA PHE A 973 13.23 -27.02 -35.18
C PHE A 973 13.55 -28.53 -35.19
N ASP A 974 12.88 -29.34 -34.36
CA ASP A 974 13.03 -30.80 -34.38
C ASP A 974 12.57 -31.43 -35.70
N ILE A 975 11.61 -30.83 -36.40
CA ILE A 975 11.20 -31.25 -37.75
C ILE A 975 12.29 -30.81 -38.74
N LEU A 976 12.72 -29.54 -38.71
CA LEU A 976 13.70 -28.98 -39.65
C LEU A 976 15.03 -29.77 -39.65
N GLU A 977 15.49 -30.20 -38.48
CA GLU A 977 16.77 -30.90 -38.31
C GLU A 977 16.76 -32.37 -38.75
N ARG A 978 15.58 -32.96 -39.00
CA ARG A 978 15.47 -34.32 -39.57
C ARG A 978 15.72 -34.37 -41.07
N HIS A 979 15.86 -33.20 -41.70
CA HIS A 979 16.04 -33.04 -43.14
C HIS A 979 17.40 -32.36 -43.43
N PRO A 980 17.94 -32.52 -44.65
CA PRO A 980 19.14 -31.79 -45.05
C PRO A 980 18.97 -30.28 -44.82
N PRO A 981 19.90 -29.60 -44.13
CA PRO A 981 19.71 -28.23 -43.69
C PRO A 981 19.63 -27.27 -44.88
N SER A 982 18.68 -26.34 -44.84
CA SER A 982 18.59 -25.23 -45.79
C SER A 982 19.54 -24.10 -45.38
N PRO A 983 20.40 -23.58 -46.29
CA PRO A 983 21.29 -22.45 -45.99
C PRO A 983 20.54 -21.12 -45.84
N TYR A 984 19.22 -21.10 -46.03
CA TYR A 984 18.37 -19.91 -45.95
C TYR A 984 17.41 -19.94 -44.76
N ILE A 985 17.58 -20.89 -43.83
CA ILE A 985 16.80 -21.01 -42.59
C ILE A 985 17.75 -20.79 -41.42
N VAL A 986 17.32 -20.01 -40.42
CA VAL A 986 18.12 -19.79 -39.22
C VAL A 986 18.36 -21.13 -38.52
N ARG A 987 19.61 -21.39 -38.14
CA ARG A 987 20.01 -22.62 -37.46
C ARG A 987 19.74 -22.54 -35.96
N SER A 988 19.11 -23.57 -35.40
CA SER A 988 19.14 -23.82 -33.96
C SER A 988 20.45 -24.53 -33.61
N LEU A 989 21.19 -23.96 -32.67
CA LEU A 989 22.50 -24.46 -32.24
C LEU A 989 22.38 -25.40 -31.04
N TYR A 990 21.44 -25.11 -30.13
CA TYR A 990 21.16 -25.93 -28.96
C TYR A 990 19.77 -25.58 -28.40
N ARG A 991 19.11 -26.50 -27.69
CA ARG A 991 17.78 -26.27 -27.11
C ARG A 991 17.71 -26.85 -25.71
N THR A 992 17.06 -26.12 -24.80
CA THR A 992 16.65 -26.59 -23.47
C THR A 992 15.12 -26.58 -23.37
N GLU A 993 14.60 -26.94 -22.20
CA GLU A 993 13.16 -26.86 -21.97
C GLU A 993 12.63 -25.41 -22.06
N ASP A 994 13.42 -24.43 -21.61
CA ASP A 994 13.03 -23.04 -21.45
C ASP A 994 13.74 -22.05 -22.39
N ALA A 995 14.66 -22.52 -23.25
CA ALA A 995 15.42 -21.68 -24.18
C ALA A 995 15.77 -22.36 -25.52
N ILE A 996 15.89 -21.54 -26.57
CA ILE A 996 16.38 -21.94 -27.91
C ILE A 996 17.59 -21.08 -28.25
N PHE A 997 18.75 -21.71 -28.45
CA PHE A 997 19.96 -21.06 -28.95
C PHE A 997 19.95 -21.07 -30.46
N LEU A 998 20.15 -19.90 -31.06
CA LEU A 998 20.08 -19.64 -32.49
C LEU A 998 21.39 -19.02 -32.96
N GLU A 999 21.74 -19.23 -34.22
CA GLU A 999 22.79 -18.44 -34.84
C GLU A 999 22.41 -16.94 -34.88
N TYR A 1000 23.37 -16.07 -34.58
CA TYR A 1000 23.17 -14.63 -34.53
C TYR A 1000 23.52 -13.96 -35.86
N ALA A 1001 22.59 -13.18 -36.39
CA ALA A 1001 22.79 -12.36 -37.58
C ALA A 1001 23.31 -10.97 -37.21
N THR A 1002 24.53 -10.65 -37.63
CA THR A 1002 25.23 -9.42 -37.20
C THR A 1002 24.72 -8.14 -37.85
N ASN A 1003 23.99 -8.23 -38.97
CA ASN A 1003 23.57 -7.06 -39.76
C ASN A 1003 22.07 -6.73 -39.63
N GLY A 1004 21.39 -7.26 -38.60
CA GLY A 1004 19.98 -6.97 -38.32
C GLY A 1004 19.02 -7.63 -39.31
N ASP A 1005 17.99 -6.89 -39.72
CA ASP A 1005 16.91 -7.36 -40.60
C ASP A 1005 16.58 -6.32 -41.70
N PRO A 1006 16.06 -6.75 -42.88
CA PRO A 1006 15.65 -5.84 -43.93
C PRO A 1006 14.58 -4.82 -43.51
N ALA A 1007 13.68 -5.10 -42.57
CA ALA A 1007 12.69 -4.09 -42.15
C ALA A 1007 13.35 -2.89 -41.47
N SER A 1008 14.36 -3.12 -40.63
CA SER A 1008 15.13 -2.04 -40.00
C SER A 1008 15.91 -1.22 -41.03
N LEU A 1009 16.57 -1.90 -41.97
CA LEU A 1009 17.26 -1.24 -43.08
C LEU A 1009 16.33 -0.38 -43.94
N LEU A 1010 15.17 -0.90 -44.32
CA LEU A 1010 14.19 -0.15 -45.12
C LEU A 1010 13.64 1.07 -44.37
N ARG A 1011 13.42 0.97 -43.05
CA ARG A 1011 12.93 2.08 -42.23
C ARG A 1011 13.93 3.23 -42.14
N GLU A 1012 15.22 2.95 -42.00
CA GLU A 1012 16.28 3.97 -41.97
C GLU A 1012 16.35 4.77 -43.28
N GLU A 1013 15.94 4.15 -44.38
CA GLU A 1013 15.96 4.74 -45.72
C GLU A 1013 14.66 5.46 -46.09
N GLN A 1014 13.69 5.57 -45.19
CA GLN A 1014 12.41 6.25 -45.45
C GLN A 1014 12.40 7.69 -44.93
N GLN A 1015 11.87 8.62 -45.73
CA GLN A 1015 11.40 9.92 -45.25
C GLN A 1015 9.93 9.80 -44.90
N ARG A 1016 9.59 10.06 -43.63
CA ARG A 1016 8.21 9.97 -43.14
C ARG A 1016 7.72 11.33 -42.68
N ASP A 1017 6.45 11.59 -42.93
CA ASP A 1017 5.74 12.75 -42.39
C ASP A 1017 5.58 12.59 -40.86
N GLU A 1018 6.02 13.57 -40.09
CA GLU A 1018 6.06 13.49 -38.62
C GLU A 1018 4.68 13.32 -37.98
N SER A 1019 3.63 13.82 -38.64
CA SER A 1019 2.27 13.83 -38.11
C SER A 1019 1.46 12.56 -38.44
N SER A 1020 1.62 12.05 -39.67
CA SER A 1020 0.84 10.93 -40.20
C SER A 1020 1.63 9.62 -40.26
N ARG A 1021 2.96 9.67 -40.06
CA ARG A 1021 3.91 8.57 -40.30
C ARG A 1021 3.90 8.01 -41.72
N ARG A 1022 3.19 8.66 -42.65
CA ARG A 1022 3.14 8.35 -44.08
C ARG A 1022 4.53 8.43 -44.68
N VAL A 1023 4.91 7.47 -45.50
CA VAL A 1023 6.15 7.52 -46.28
C VAL A 1023 6.00 8.57 -47.38
N MET A 1024 6.79 9.64 -47.28
CA MET A 1024 6.82 10.74 -48.24
C MET A 1024 7.84 10.49 -49.35
N GLY A 1025 8.85 9.67 -49.08
CA GLY A 1025 9.89 9.28 -50.01
C GLY A 1025 10.83 8.26 -49.41
N VAL A 1026 11.75 7.73 -50.24
CA VAL A 1026 12.82 6.82 -49.81
C VAL A 1026 14.14 7.51 -50.15
N THR A 1027 14.94 7.84 -49.14
CA THR A 1027 16.22 8.56 -49.27
C THR A 1027 17.24 7.77 -50.08
N ARG A 1028 17.24 6.44 -49.93
CA ARG A 1028 18.16 5.52 -50.60
C ARG A 1028 17.42 4.22 -50.89
N ARG A 1029 17.29 3.83 -52.16
CA ARG A 1029 16.73 2.52 -52.50
C ARG A 1029 17.83 1.46 -52.50
N GLN A 1030 17.48 0.26 -52.04
CA GLN A 1030 18.36 -0.90 -52.16
C GLN A 1030 18.61 -1.22 -53.66
N PRO A 1031 19.84 -1.59 -54.04
CA PRO A 1031 20.12 -2.04 -55.41
C PRO A 1031 19.23 -3.22 -55.78
N LEU A 1032 18.62 -3.19 -56.98
CA LEU A 1032 17.69 -4.23 -57.42
C LEU A 1032 18.30 -5.63 -57.41
N GLU A 1033 19.58 -5.75 -57.75
CA GLU A 1033 20.32 -7.02 -57.68
C GLU A 1033 20.33 -7.61 -56.26
N ARG A 1034 20.48 -6.76 -55.23
CA ARG A 1034 20.41 -7.17 -53.82
C ARG A 1034 18.99 -7.60 -53.45
N CYS A 1035 17.99 -6.85 -53.90
CA CYS A 1035 16.59 -7.22 -53.67
C CYS A 1035 16.25 -8.56 -54.32
N PHE A 1036 16.64 -8.79 -55.59
CA PHE A 1036 16.42 -10.06 -56.29
C PHE A 1036 17.14 -11.22 -55.61
N ARG A 1037 18.34 -11.00 -55.08
CA ARG A 1037 19.04 -11.99 -54.27
C ARG A 1037 18.25 -12.39 -53.02
N TRP A 1038 17.73 -11.41 -52.26
CA TRP A 1038 16.88 -11.69 -51.10
C TRP A 1038 15.56 -12.35 -51.47
N MET A 1039 14.98 -11.97 -52.60
CA MET A 1039 13.76 -12.59 -53.12
C MET A 1039 13.99 -14.08 -53.43
N LYS A 1040 15.09 -14.41 -54.11
CA LYS A 1040 15.50 -15.80 -54.39
C LYS A 1040 15.72 -16.60 -53.11
N GLN A 1041 16.37 -16.01 -52.12
CA GLN A 1041 16.66 -16.66 -50.83
C GLN A 1041 15.40 -16.92 -50.00
N LEU A 1042 14.49 -15.94 -49.92
CA LEU A 1042 13.21 -16.10 -49.24
C LEU A 1042 12.32 -17.13 -49.95
N GLY A 1043 12.23 -17.08 -51.28
CA GLY A 1043 11.48 -18.05 -52.07
C GLY A 1043 12.00 -19.47 -51.88
N ALA A 1044 13.32 -19.66 -51.89
CA ALA A 1044 13.95 -20.96 -51.62
C ALA A 1044 13.71 -21.45 -50.19
N ALA A 1045 13.80 -20.57 -49.18
CA ALA A 1045 13.52 -20.92 -47.79
C ALA A 1045 12.06 -21.38 -47.60
N ALA A 1046 11.10 -20.63 -48.16
CA ALA A 1046 9.69 -20.95 -48.04
C ALA A 1046 9.29 -22.19 -48.86
N ALA A 1047 9.89 -22.41 -50.04
CA ALA A 1047 9.69 -23.64 -50.82
C ALA A 1047 10.20 -24.87 -50.07
N TRP A 1048 11.34 -24.75 -49.40
CA TRP A 1048 11.87 -25.82 -48.55
C TRP A 1048 10.94 -26.13 -47.37
N LEU A 1049 10.37 -25.12 -46.71
CA LEU A 1049 9.36 -25.34 -45.66
C LEU A 1049 8.10 -26.03 -46.20
N GLU A 1050 7.63 -25.66 -47.40
CA GLU A 1050 6.49 -26.28 -48.05
C GLU A 1050 6.75 -27.77 -48.36
N GLU A 1051 7.95 -28.13 -48.79
CA GLU A 1051 8.36 -29.54 -48.99
C GLU A 1051 8.28 -30.37 -47.70
N LEU A 1052 8.45 -29.74 -46.54
CA LEU A 1052 8.31 -30.36 -45.22
C LEU A 1052 6.85 -30.40 -44.74
N GLY A 1053 5.90 -29.90 -45.53
CA GLY A 1053 4.49 -29.77 -45.16
C GLY A 1053 4.25 -28.68 -44.11
N LEU A 1054 5.10 -27.65 -44.08
CA LEU A 1054 5.02 -26.51 -43.16
C LEU A 1054 4.72 -25.21 -43.92
N ALA A 1055 4.05 -24.28 -43.23
CA ALA A 1055 3.95 -22.89 -43.65
C ALA A 1055 4.38 -22.00 -42.48
N HIS A 1056 5.18 -20.97 -42.77
CA HIS A 1056 5.78 -20.14 -41.74
C HIS A 1056 4.75 -19.26 -41.02
N CYS A 1057 3.74 -18.78 -41.75
CA CYS A 1057 2.61 -17.99 -41.24
C CYS A 1057 2.96 -16.61 -40.62
N ASP A 1058 4.24 -16.21 -40.69
CA ASP A 1058 4.75 -14.91 -40.23
C ASP A 1058 5.91 -14.42 -41.11
N ILE A 1059 5.78 -14.57 -42.44
CA ILE A 1059 6.78 -14.05 -43.38
C ILE A 1059 6.65 -12.53 -43.47
N ARG A 1060 7.68 -11.84 -43.02
CA ARG A 1060 7.80 -10.38 -43.06
C ARG A 1060 9.27 -9.97 -43.10
N PRO A 1061 9.61 -8.73 -43.51
CA PRO A 1061 11.01 -8.35 -43.63
C PRO A 1061 11.74 -8.30 -42.28
N GLY A 1062 11.02 -8.23 -41.14
CA GLY A 1062 11.62 -8.31 -39.80
C GLY A 1062 12.06 -9.71 -39.36
N ASN A 1063 11.51 -10.75 -39.99
CA ASN A 1063 11.82 -12.16 -39.71
C ASN A 1063 12.84 -12.72 -40.73
N MET A 1064 13.39 -11.85 -41.57
CA MET A 1064 14.51 -12.15 -42.46
C MET A 1064 15.78 -11.59 -41.81
N LEU A 1065 16.73 -12.43 -41.47
CA LEU A 1065 17.95 -12.03 -40.78
C LEU A 1065 19.10 -11.78 -41.78
N LEU A 1066 19.74 -10.62 -41.72
CA LEU A 1066 20.85 -10.21 -42.60
C LEU A 1066 22.21 -10.64 -42.06
N TYR A 1067 22.97 -11.35 -42.89
CA TYR A 1067 24.30 -11.84 -42.58
C TYR A 1067 25.42 -11.02 -43.25
N PRO A 1068 26.68 -11.13 -42.79
CA PRO A 1068 27.83 -10.36 -43.29
C PRO A 1068 28.01 -10.32 -44.81
N ALA A 1069 27.75 -11.44 -45.50
CA ALA A 1069 27.87 -11.53 -46.96
C ALA A 1069 26.63 -10.98 -47.71
N GLY A 1070 25.70 -10.34 -46.99
CA GLY A 1070 24.50 -9.74 -47.56
C GLY A 1070 23.40 -10.72 -47.95
N HIS A 1071 23.50 -11.99 -47.55
CA HIS A 1071 22.42 -12.97 -47.68
C HIS A 1071 21.42 -12.88 -46.51
N VAL A 1072 20.21 -13.38 -46.72
CA VAL A 1072 19.16 -13.48 -45.70
C VAL A 1072 18.88 -14.94 -45.32
N LYS A 1073 18.56 -15.16 -44.05
CA LYS A 1073 17.95 -16.40 -43.55
C LYS A 1073 16.61 -16.10 -42.90
N LEU A 1074 15.61 -16.94 -43.11
CA LEU A 1074 14.29 -16.83 -42.50
C LEU A 1074 14.32 -17.38 -41.05
N ALA A 1075 13.66 -16.69 -40.13
CA ALA A 1075 13.69 -16.95 -38.69
C ALA A 1075 12.33 -16.70 -38.03
N ASP A 1076 12.23 -17.07 -36.74
CA ASP A 1076 11.04 -16.94 -35.88
C ASP A 1076 9.90 -17.89 -36.26
N PHE A 1077 10.01 -19.14 -35.83
CA PHE A 1077 9.08 -20.22 -36.21
C PHE A 1077 7.98 -20.47 -35.19
N ASP A 1078 7.77 -19.58 -34.22
CA ASP A 1078 6.81 -19.78 -33.14
C ASP A 1078 5.34 -19.86 -33.61
N ARG A 1079 5.04 -19.24 -34.76
CA ARG A 1079 3.74 -19.28 -35.46
C ARG A 1079 3.68 -20.27 -36.62
N THR A 1080 4.76 -21.01 -36.89
CA THR A 1080 4.76 -21.98 -37.99
C THR A 1080 3.77 -23.10 -37.72
N LEU A 1081 2.98 -23.43 -38.74
CA LEU A 1081 1.90 -24.41 -38.71
C LEU A 1081 2.11 -25.46 -39.80
N LYS A 1082 1.48 -26.63 -39.64
CA LYS A 1082 1.43 -27.61 -40.72
C LYS A 1082 0.49 -27.13 -41.80
N THR A 1083 0.83 -27.42 -43.05
CA THR A 1083 -0.02 -27.09 -44.19
C THR A 1083 -1.42 -27.69 -44.01
N GLY A 1084 -2.46 -26.85 -44.10
CA GLY A 1084 -3.86 -27.21 -43.93
C GLY A 1084 -4.44 -26.97 -42.53
N GLU A 1085 -3.62 -26.62 -41.53
CA GLU A 1085 -4.09 -26.22 -40.19
C GLU A 1085 -4.71 -24.82 -40.19
N ASP A 1086 -5.68 -24.60 -39.32
CA ASP A 1086 -6.37 -23.31 -39.19
C ASP A 1086 -5.44 -22.28 -38.52
N MET A 1087 -5.21 -21.15 -39.20
CA MET A 1087 -4.46 -20.02 -38.66
C MET A 1087 -5.35 -19.27 -37.67
N LEU A 1088 -5.13 -19.46 -36.36
CA LEU A 1088 -5.89 -18.76 -35.31
C LEU A 1088 -5.48 -17.28 -35.15
N SER A 1089 -4.30 -16.90 -35.65
CA SER A 1089 -3.82 -15.51 -35.72
C SER A 1089 -2.77 -15.38 -36.81
N GLY A 1090 -2.76 -14.26 -37.55
CA GLY A 1090 -1.74 -13.92 -38.55
C GLY A 1090 -1.16 -12.54 -38.31
N THR A 1091 0.09 -12.29 -38.72
CA THR A 1091 0.70 -10.97 -38.62
C THR A 1091 0.31 -10.10 -39.80
N GLU A 1092 -0.37 -9.02 -39.47
CA GLU A 1092 -0.91 -8.09 -40.45
C GLU A 1092 0.22 -7.15 -40.92
N PRO A 1093 0.30 -6.80 -42.22
CA PRO A 1093 -0.58 -7.16 -43.34
C PRO A 1093 -0.23 -8.47 -44.08
N PHE A 1094 0.72 -9.28 -43.61
CA PHE A 1094 1.41 -10.27 -44.44
C PHE A 1094 0.78 -11.68 -44.44
N ALA A 1095 -0.03 -12.04 -43.44
CA ALA A 1095 -0.91 -13.23 -43.50
C ALA A 1095 -2.20 -12.96 -42.70
N ARG A 1096 -3.40 -13.23 -43.25
CA ARG A 1096 -4.68 -12.94 -42.57
C ARG A 1096 -5.82 -13.91 -42.89
N LEU A 1097 -6.63 -14.19 -41.88
CA LEU A 1097 -8.00 -14.70 -42.01
C LEU A 1097 -8.90 -13.64 -42.70
N LEU A 1098 -9.57 -14.00 -43.80
CA LEU A 1098 -10.68 -13.20 -44.32
C LEU A 1098 -11.95 -13.52 -43.52
N GLY A 1099 -12.59 -12.50 -42.94
CA GLY A 1099 -13.96 -12.60 -42.40
C GLY A 1099 -15.01 -12.65 -43.51
N ASP A 1100 -16.30 -12.67 -43.13
CA ASP A 1100 -17.47 -12.89 -44.01
C ASP A 1100 -17.62 -11.95 -45.22
N GLU A 1101 -16.79 -10.91 -45.35
CA GLU A 1101 -16.85 -9.87 -46.38
C GLU A 1101 -16.01 -10.14 -47.65
N GLY A 1102 -15.26 -11.26 -47.74
CA GLY A 1102 -14.22 -11.51 -48.75
C GLY A 1102 -14.62 -11.97 -50.18
N GLY A 1103 -15.89 -11.82 -50.60
CA GLY A 1103 -16.28 -12.18 -51.99
C GLY A 1103 -16.25 -13.68 -52.32
N ALA A 1104 -16.05 -14.05 -53.60
CA ALA A 1104 -16.20 -15.42 -54.12
C ALA A 1104 -15.09 -16.41 -53.69
N ASP A 1105 -13.98 -15.91 -53.16
CA ASP A 1105 -12.83 -16.70 -52.67
C ASP A 1105 -12.96 -17.00 -51.16
N ARG A 1106 -14.16 -17.43 -50.74
CA ARG A 1106 -14.47 -17.68 -49.32
C ARG A 1106 -13.57 -18.78 -48.74
N GLY A 1107 -12.95 -18.51 -47.59
CA GLY A 1107 -12.44 -19.53 -46.66
C GLY A 1107 -11.04 -20.11 -46.90
N THR A 1108 -10.23 -19.60 -47.83
CA THR A 1108 -8.92 -20.22 -48.15
C THR A 1108 -7.68 -19.51 -47.58
N TYR A 1109 -7.80 -18.31 -47.00
CA TYR A 1109 -6.70 -17.64 -46.27
C TYR A 1109 -6.73 -17.91 -44.75
N GLY A 1110 -7.66 -18.76 -44.29
CA GLY A 1110 -7.74 -19.20 -42.90
C GLY A 1110 -6.92 -20.45 -42.61
N LYS A 1111 -6.34 -21.09 -43.63
CA LYS A 1111 -5.52 -22.28 -43.48
C LYS A 1111 -4.10 -22.02 -43.94
N ALA A 1112 -3.14 -22.49 -43.16
CA ALA A 1112 -1.72 -22.42 -43.44
C ALA A 1112 -1.40 -23.13 -44.77
N GLY A 1113 -0.74 -22.46 -45.73
CA GLY A 1113 -0.33 -23.10 -46.99
C GLY A 1113 0.12 -22.13 -48.10
N CYS A 1114 0.31 -22.65 -49.31
CA CYS A 1114 0.86 -21.89 -50.45
C CYS A 1114 0.17 -20.55 -50.69
N ARG A 1115 -1.17 -20.49 -50.57
CA ARG A 1115 -1.96 -19.27 -50.81
C ARG A 1115 -1.64 -18.15 -49.81
N THR A 1116 -1.43 -18.49 -48.53
CA THR A 1116 -1.13 -17.51 -47.48
C THR A 1116 0.33 -17.07 -47.54
N GLU A 1117 1.24 -18.02 -47.78
CA GLU A 1117 2.68 -17.76 -47.86
C GLU A 1117 3.03 -16.92 -49.11
N GLN A 1118 2.47 -17.23 -50.29
CA GLN A 1118 2.77 -16.45 -51.50
C GLN A 1118 2.29 -14.99 -51.38
N PHE A 1119 1.18 -14.75 -50.69
CA PHE A 1119 0.71 -13.39 -50.42
C PHE A 1119 1.67 -12.61 -49.52
N ALA A 1120 2.17 -13.25 -48.45
CA ALA A 1120 3.17 -12.69 -47.55
C ALA A 1120 4.45 -12.35 -48.32
N ILE A 1121 4.94 -13.32 -49.11
CA ILE A 1121 6.15 -13.20 -49.93
C ILE A 1121 6.02 -12.07 -50.95
N GLY A 1122 4.89 -11.98 -51.69
CA GLY A 1122 4.65 -10.90 -52.65
C GLY A 1122 4.65 -9.51 -52.00
N SER A 1123 4.09 -9.41 -50.79
CA SER A 1123 4.10 -8.18 -50.01
C SER A 1123 5.50 -7.81 -49.53
N VAL A 1124 6.31 -8.79 -49.10
CA VAL A 1124 7.73 -8.58 -48.79
C VAL A 1124 8.52 -8.15 -50.02
N PHE A 1125 8.28 -8.77 -51.18
CA PHE A 1125 8.95 -8.40 -52.43
C PHE A 1125 8.63 -6.96 -52.85
N TYR A 1126 7.38 -6.54 -52.65
CA TYR A 1126 7.02 -5.13 -52.79
C TYR A 1126 7.82 -4.25 -51.83
N SER A 1127 7.85 -4.58 -50.54
CA SER A 1127 8.59 -3.78 -49.54
C SER A 1127 10.08 -3.66 -49.88
N LEU A 1128 10.74 -4.77 -50.25
CA LEU A 1128 12.16 -4.79 -50.60
C LEU A 1128 12.46 -3.95 -51.84
N THR A 1129 11.59 -3.96 -52.85
CA THR A 1129 11.82 -3.26 -54.14
C THR A 1129 11.37 -1.81 -54.13
N ARG A 1130 10.38 -1.46 -53.30
CA ARG A 1130 9.80 -0.11 -53.22
C ARG A 1130 10.35 0.71 -52.05
N GLY A 1131 10.89 0.03 -51.05
CA GLY A 1131 11.48 0.64 -49.86
C GLY A 1131 10.48 0.94 -48.75
N TYR A 1132 9.22 0.51 -48.87
CA TYR A 1132 8.13 0.70 -47.91
C TYR A 1132 7.02 -0.32 -48.16
N ASP A 1133 6.20 -0.59 -47.15
CA ASP A 1133 5.16 -1.60 -47.27
C ASP A 1133 3.99 -1.12 -48.14
N PRO A 1134 3.19 -2.02 -48.75
CA PRO A 1134 2.05 -1.64 -49.59
C PRO A 1134 1.17 -0.58 -48.93
N PHE A 1135 0.89 0.53 -49.64
CA PHE A 1135 0.09 1.67 -49.19
C PHE A 1135 0.65 2.56 -48.07
N GLU A 1136 1.88 2.35 -47.57
CA GLU A 1136 2.47 3.26 -46.57
C GLU A 1136 2.73 4.68 -47.11
N ASP A 1137 2.76 4.82 -48.44
CA ASP A 1137 2.89 6.09 -49.16
C ASP A 1137 1.56 6.86 -49.27
N GLN A 1138 0.47 6.34 -48.72
CA GLN A 1138 -0.85 6.95 -48.69
C GLN A 1138 -1.28 7.24 -47.25
N TRP A 1139 -2.22 8.17 -47.05
CA TRP A 1139 -2.75 8.50 -45.72
C TRP A 1139 -4.26 8.69 -45.78
N TRP A 1140 -4.98 8.08 -44.85
CA TRP A 1140 -6.44 8.13 -44.76
C TRP A 1140 -6.94 8.63 -43.40
N GLY A 1141 -6.16 9.47 -42.71
CA GLY A 1141 -6.53 9.97 -41.39
C GLY A 1141 -6.40 8.93 -40.28
N ARG A 1142 -7.15 9.12 -39.17
CA ARG A 1142 -7.07 8.24 -37.98
C ARG A 1142 -7.37 6.77 -38.27
N ASP A 1143 -8.10 6.50 -39.35
CA ASP A 1143 -8.45 5.16 -39.80
C ASP A 1143 -7.46 4.60 -40.84
N HIS A 1144 -6.27 5.19 -41.01
CA HIS A 1144 -5.29 4.73 -41.99
C HIS A 1144 -4.95 3.24 -41.88
N GLY A 1145 -4.71 2.74 -40.66
CA GLY A 1145 -4.52 1.30 -40.41
C GLY A 1145 -5.73 0.48 -40.89
N PRO A 1146 -6.93 0.68 -40.33
CA PRO A 1146 -8.14 0.00 -40.77
C PRO A 1146 -8.42 0.07 -42.28
N ILE A 1147 -8.26 1.23 -42.92
CA ILE A 1147 -8.53 1.42 -44.36
C ILE A 1147 -7.49 0.70 -45.22
N ARG A 1148 -6.21 0.84 -44.88
CA ARG A 1148 -5.12 0.08 -45.51
C ARG A 1148 -5.43 -1.42 -45.49
N MET A 1149 -5.97 -1.86 -44.37
CA MET A 1149 -6.29 -3.27 -44.16
C MET A 1149 -7.52 -3.73 -44.91
N GLN A 1150 -8.59 -2.93 -44.94
CA GLN A 1150 -9.77 -3.21 -45.78
C GLN A 1150 -9.41 -3.30 -47.27
N LYS A 1151 -8.47 -2.45 -47.74
CA LYS A 1151 -8.00 -2.51 -49.13
C LYS A 1151 -7.33 -3.83 -49.44
N LEU A 1152 -6.35 -4.23 -48.63
CA LEU A 1152 -5.66 -5.51 -48.82
C LEU A 1152 -6.62 -6.71 -48.68
N GLN A 1153 -7.61 -6.64 -47.78
CA GLN A 1153 -8.66 -7.67 -47.63
C GLN A 1153 -9.58 -7.76 -48.85
N ARG A 1154 -9.83 -6.65 -49.53
CA ARG A 1154 -10.59 -6.60 -50.79
C ARG A 1154 -9.76 -6.92 -52.02
N MET A 1155 -8.52 -7.39 -51.83
CA MET A 1155 -7.56 -7.64 -52.90
C MET A 1155 -7.29 -6.38 -53.74
N GLU A 1156 -7.39 -5.20 -53.11
CA GLU A 1156 -6.95 -3.94 -53.69
C GLU A 1156 -5.48 -3.74 -53.35
N PHE A 1157 -4.65 -3.61 -54.38
CA PHE A 1157 -3.20 -3.46 -54.23
C PHE A 1157 -2.70 -2.12 -54.78
N PRO A 1158 -1.54 -1.62 -54.31
CA PRO A 1158 -0.89 -0.46 -54.92
C PRO A 1158 -0.58 -0.72 -56.40
N ARG A 1159 -0.52 0.36 -57.19
CA ARG A 1159 -0.13 0.24 -58.60
C ARG A 1159 1.32 -0.25 -58.70
N ILE A 1160 1.52 -1.28 -59.51
CA ILE A 1160 2.83 -1.82 -59.88
C ILE A 1160 3.09 -1.53 -61.36
N GLY A 1161 4.36 -1.36 -61.72
CA GLY A 1161 4.79 -1.03 -63.07
C GLY A 1161 6.24 -0.53 -63.04
N HIS A 1162 7.03 -0.94 -64.03
CA HIS A 1162 8.42 -0.54 -64.30
C HIS A 1162 9.56 -1.43 -63.75
N LEU A 1163 9.31 -2.53 -63.03
CA LEU A 1163 10.36 -3.49 -62.64
C LEU A 1163 10.10 -4.91 -63.19
N GLY A 1164 11.17 -5.64 -63.55
CA GLY A 1164 11.07 -7.01 -64.07
C GLY A 1164 10.40 -8.01 -63.11
N CYS A 1165 10.45 -7.75 -61.80
CA CYS A 1165 9.81 -8.57 -60.76
C CYS A 1165 8.32 -8.27 -60.53
N ASP A 1166 7.76 -7.23 -61.16
CA ASP A 1166 6.38 -6.80 -60.88
C ASP A 1166 5.36 -7.89 -61.27
N GLY A 1167 5.66 -8.69 -62.30
CA GLY A 1167 4.83 -9.84 -62.69
C GLY A 1167 4.75 -10.91 -61.59
N VAL A 1168 5.82 -11.11 -60.84
CA VAL A 1168 5.88 -12.06 -59.72
C VAL A 1168 5.10 -11.53 -58.52
N ILE A 1169 5.29 -10.25 -58.15
CA ILE A 1169 4.53 -9.59 -57.07
C ILE A 1169 3.03 -9.66 -57.36
N TRP A 1170 2.64 -9.38 -58.61
CA TRP A 1170 1.25 -9.48 -59.04
C TRP A 1170 0.70 -10.90 -58.89
N SER A 1171 1.46 -11.89 -59.36
CA SER A 1171 1.06 -13.30 -59.34
C SER A 1171 0.91 -13.82 -57.91
N CYS A 1172 1.81 -13.43 -57.00
CA CYS A 1172 1.72 -13.69 -55.56
C CYS A 1172 0.43 -13.14 -54.94
N TRP A 1173 0.16 -11.85 -55.15
CA TRP A 1173 -1.04 -11.21 -54.59
C TRP A 1173 -2.34 -11.77 -55.14
N HIS A 1174 -2.34 -12.30 -56.37
CA HIS A 1174 -3.52 -12.92 -56.99
C HIS A 1174 -3.56 -14.44 -56.88
N GLY A 1175 -2.68 -15.05 -56.07
CA GLY A 1175 -2.72 -16.49 -55.79
C GLY A 1175 -2.46 -17.37 -57.01
N ARG A 1176 -1.60 -16.94 -57.94
CA ARG A 1176 -1.42 -17.61 -59.24
C ARG A 1176 -0.52 -18.85 -59.17
N TYR A 1177 0.30 -18.98 -58.14
CA TYR A 1177 1.19 -20.13 -57.96
C TYR A 1177 0.45 -21.26 -57.24
N LYS A 1178 0.61 -22.49 -57.75
CA LYS A 1178 0.03 -23.70 -57.15
C LYS A 1178 0.88 -24.26 -56.01
N SER A 1179 2.16 -23.89 -55.97
CA SER A 1179 3.11 -24.20 -54.90
C SER A 1179 4.11 -23.06 -54.72
N ILE A 1180 4.72 -22.96 -53.53
CA ILE A 1180 5.83 -22.04 -53.28
C ILE A 1180 7.06 -22.44 -54.09
N ALA A 1181 7.24 -23.73 -54.41
CA ALA A 1181 8.27 -24.16 -55.35
C ALA A 1181 8.11 -23.55 -56.77
N GLU A 1182 6.88 -23.44 -57.28
CA GLU A 1182 6.59 -22.77 -58.56
C GLU A 1182 6.92 -21.28 -58.49
N LEU A 1183 6.56 -20.62 -57.39
CA LEU A 1183 6.93 -19.23 -57.11
C LEU A 1183 8.46 -19.05 -57.06
N ALA A 1184 9.17 -19.92 -56.35
CA ALA A 1184 10.63 -19.83 -56.24
C ALA A 1184 11.32 -20.00 -57.60
N ALA A 1185 10.82 -20.89 -58.45
CA ALA A 1185 11.32 -21.08 -59.82
C ALA A 1185 11.09 -19.84 -60.69
N ASP A 1186 9.92 -19.20 -60.58
CA ASP A 1186 9.60 -17.98 -61.32
C ASP A 1186 10.44 -16.78 -60.85
N VAL A 1187 10.64 -16.63 -59.53
CA VAL A 1187 11.56 -15.65 -58.94
C VAL A 1187 12.99 -15.84 -59.45
N ALA A 1188 13.44 -17.08 -59.58
CA ALA A 1188 14.78 -17.40 -60.09
C ALA A 1188 14.95 -17.03 -61.58
N ALA A 1189 13.86 -16.92 -62.34
CA ALA A 1189 13.89 -16.54 -63.76
C ALA A 1189 13.91 -15.01 -63.99
N VAL A 1190 13.66 -14.19 -62.96
CA VAL A 1190 13.48 -12.72 -63.08
C VAL A 1190 14.74 -11.98 -63.55
N ASP A 1191 15.95 -12.46 -63.23
CA ASP A 1191 17.22 -11.81 -63.59
C ASP A 1191 18.12 -12.61 -64.54
N GLY A 1192 17.67 -13.77 -65.04
CA GLY A 1192 18.35 -14.55 -66.09
C GLY A 1192 19.61 -15.32 -65.67
N ASP A 1193 20.07 -15.17 -64.43
CA ASP A 1193 21.22 -15.90 -63.90
C ASP A 1193 20.82 -17.28 -63.36
N ALA A 1194 21.50 -18.33 -63.82
CA ALA A 1194 21.35 -19.68 -63.28
C ALA A 1194 21.78 -19.71 -61.80
N TRP A 1195 20.83 -19.64 -60.88
CA TRP A 1195 21.06 -19.70 -59.45
C TRP A 1195 21.54 -21.10 -59.03
N ARG A 1196 22.73 -21.19 -58.43
CA ARG A 1196 23.19 -22.38 -57.71
C ARG A 1196 23.28 -22.08 -56.23
N VAL A 1197 22.70 -22.97 -55.42
CA VAL A 1197 22.91 -23.01 -53.97
C VAL A 1197 24.34 -23.50 -53.74
N THR A 1198 25.25 -22.60 -53.40
CA THR A 1198 26.59 -22.99 -52.92
C THR A 1198 26.88 -22.27 -51.62
N GLY A 1199 26.77 -23.03 -50.53
CA GLY A 1199 27.30 -22.68 -49.22
C GLY A 1199 27.59 -23.98 -48.50
N GLU A 1200 28.79 -24.53 -48.69
CA GLU A 1200 29.29 -25.52 -47.74
C GLU A 1200 29.60 -24.75 -46.45
N GLU A 1201 28.73 -24.91 -45.45
CA GLU A 1201 28.99 -24.40 -44.11
C GLU A 1201 30.06 -25.28 -43.45
N ASP A 1202 31.09 -24.67 -42.86
CA ASP A 1202 32.21 -25.38 -42.22
C ASP A 1202 31.69 -26.28 -41.07
N PRO A 1203 31.78 -27.62 -41.19
CA PRO A 1203 31.29 -28.54 -40.18
C PRO A 1203 32.00 -28.38 -38.82
N LEU A 1204 33.25 -27.90 -38.81
CA LEU A 1204 34.01 -27.64 -37.59
C LEU A 1204 33.49 -26.39 -36.88
N TRP A 1205 33.16 -25.34 -37.64
CA TRP A 1205 32.54 -24.13 -37.10
C TRP A 1205 31.20 -24.44 -36.44
N ILE A 1206 30.34 -25.22 -37.10
CA ILE A 1206 29.02 -25.62 -36.57
C ILE A 1206 29.20 -26.40 -35.28
N LYS A 1207 30.04 -27.44 -35.26
CA LYS A 1207 30.30 -28.24 -34.05
C LYS A 1207 30.83 -27.38 -32.90
N ALA A 1208 31.70 -26.42 -33.18
CA ALA A 1208 32.21 -25.51 -32.17
C ALA A 1208 31.11 -24.60 -31.58
N ARG A 1209 30.16 -24.12 -32.40
CA ARG A 1209 29.04 -23.27 -31.93
C ARG A 1209 27.97 -24.05 -31.15
N ILE A 1210 27.70 -25.31 -31.54
CA ILE A 1210 26.84 -26.21 -30.77
C ILE A 1210 27.44 -26.44 -29.38
N HIS A 1211 28.71 -26.83 -29.32
CA HIS A 1211 29.40 -27.07 -28.05
C HIS A 1211 29.49 -25.81 -27.17
N GLU A 1212 29.69 -24.64 -27.77
CA GLU A 1212 29.66 -23.36 -27.05
C GLU A 1212 28.25 -23.07 -26.50
N SER A 1213 27.19 -23.34 -27.27
CA SER A 1213 25.80 -23.15 -26.83
C SER A 1213 25.42 -24.11 -25.69
N GLU A 1214 25.84 -25.37 -25.76
CA GLU A 1214 25.72 -26.36 -24.68
C GLU A 1214 26.41 -25.89 -23.41
N THR A 1215 27.65 -25.40 -23.54
CA THR A 1215 28.44 -24.91 -22.42
C THR A 1215 27.77 -23.69 -21.76
N ILE A 1216 27.23 -22.76 -22.57
CA ILE A 1216 26.50 -21.59 -22.06
C ILE A 1216 25.19 -22.00 -21.37
N ALA A 1217 24.47 -22.99 -21.89
CA ALA A 1217 23.26 -23.49 -21.26
C ALA A 1217 23.53 -24.14 -19.90
N GLN A 1218 24.67 -24.82 -19.75
CA GLN A 1218 25.07 -25.50 -18.52
C GLN A 1218 25.77 -24.60 -17.51
N SER A 1219 26.19 -23.39 -17.89
CA SER A 1219 26.98 -22.50 -17.04
C SER A 1219 26.15 -21.66 -16.05
N GLY A 1220 24.82 -21.74 -16.11
CA GLY A 1220 23.90 -20.90 -15.32
C GLY A 1220 23.73 -19.47 -15.85
N MET A 1221 24.43 -19.10 -16.93
CA MET A 1221 24.42 -17.77 -17.53
C MET A 1221 23.01 -17.33 -18.01
N LEU A 1222 22.16 -18.29 -18.40
CA LEU A 1222 20.79 -18.01 -18.84
C LEU A 1222 19.87 -17.55 -17.71
N GLU A 1223 20.04 -18.08 -16.50
CA GLU A 1223 19.30 -17.59 -15.33
C GLU A 1223 19.73 -16.17 -14.99
N GLU A 1224 21.03 -15.85 -15.12
CA GLU A 1224 21.55 -14.51 -14.87
C GLU A 1224 21.00 -13.45 -15.84
N LEU A 1225 20.86 -13.78 -17.14
CA LEU A 1225 20.33 -12.87 -18.16
C LEU A 1225 18.87 -12.46 -17.91
N MET A 1226 18.08 -13.31 -17.24
CA MET A 1226 16.68 -13.02 -16.90
C MET A 1226 16.53 -12.15 -15.65
N THR A 1227 17.59 -12.05 -14.85
CA THR A 1227 17.68 -11.19 -13.67
C THR A 1227 18.27 -9.81 -13.98
N CYS A 1228 18.83 -9.62 -15.18
CA CYS A 1228 19.28 -8.33 -15.72
C CYS A 1228 18.13 -7.66 -16.49
#